data_AF-A0A5S3PR64-F1
#
_entry.id   AF-A0A5S3PR64-F1
#
_cell.length_a   1.000
_cell.length_b   1.000
_cell.length_c   1.000
_cell.angle_alpha   90.00
_cell.angle_beta   90.00
_cell.angle_gamma   90.00
#
_symmetry.space_group_name_H-M   'P 1'
#
loop_
_entity.id
_entity.type
_entity.pdbx_description
1 polymer ?
#
loop_
_entity_poly.entity_id
_entity_poly.type
_entity_poly.pdbx_seq_one_letter_code
_entity_poly.pdbx_strand_id
1 'polypeptide(L)'
;MKNLILFLVLCPFLIFGNDEKIPSKIKEVTVYLSGANITRTAECNLDAGTSEITLTGLSTKIDESSIQISGLQSVSILSMTYDINYMPLLIDESASRPLSERLDAIETEIAMLKNDISGLQEEEQVIYANRTVSARTQSLSLEKVKEISTYYRERITAIKNEIFKANLKVKQLNTETRTIQKQMAELNNVPEKEQGEIRIKFDAPIATILNLEIAYQVQDAGWIPNYDIKSKDINTPLSLSYKAHVYQKTGNDWNDVNIILSTGNPNINVAKPNLGTKYLDFTNGYRNTNISAAKKKKYVYNPTVKIVTGTVVDESGSPIPGANILIKGTTRGTQTDFDGHFSLNVENGKELVVSYIGSHSAELPIYSSVMNVRLDEDISQLDEVVVIGYGSQTRRETTNAVSSVNVENFLSGKTAGVQVTNGSNIKLRGINSLKGNNTPLFVLDGIPISSNEMSEIDPEMIASVGVLKNLKATSLYGTRGSNGVIIMTTKKSTVQDDITTTKFVIKKPYSIASDGDITAIEINTFKLDAKYEYFAAPIVNENVFLTSTFKDWEQYNLLPGEASIYFKGTYAGKTTIDPYTTQKEMTVSLGIDQNITVTRKQNKNFKSKSFTGSNRILDRKYNLEIKNNKAVAIDLKLMDRIPISQNKDIKVDDIETYAANYENKKGLLTWDLKLSPQETKTESFSFQVRYPKYKRISI
;
A
#
# COMPACT_ATOMS: atom_id res chain seq x y z
N MET A 1 64.09 34.14 57.11
CA MET A 1 64.00 34.57 55.69
C MET A 1 64.83 33.60 54.87
N LYS A 2 64.34 32.96 53.80
CA LYS A 2 62.97 32.88 53.23
C LYS A 2 62.65 31.42 52.91
N ASN A 3 61.39 31.03 52.96
CA ASN A 3 60.95 29.72 52.45
C ASN A 3 60.89 29.76 50.92
N LEU A 4 61.31 28.69 50.25
CA LEU A 4 61.09 28.50 48.82
C LEU A 4 59.99 27.45 48.65
N ILE A 5 58.77 27.90 48.33
CA ILE A 5 57.63 27.01 48.07
C ILE A 5 57.67 26.61 46.60
N LEU A 6 57.82 25.32 46.32
CA LEU A 6 57.73 24.76 44.97
C LEU A 6 56.25 24.62 44.59
N PHE A 7 55.76 25.52 43.74
CA PHE A 7 54.35 25.55 43.33
C PHE A 7 54.11 24.53 42.21
N LEU A 8 53.53 23.37 42.55
CA LEU A 8 53.21 22.34 41.57
C LEU A 8 51.93 22.72 40.80
N VAL A 9 52.09 23.16 39.55
CA VAL A 9 50.96 23.54 38.69
C VAL A 9 50.24 22.28 38.20
N LEU A 10 49.22 21.87 38.94
CA LEU A 10 48.35 20.75 38.60
C LEU A 10 47.32 21.22 37.54
N CYS A 11 47.72 21.16 36.27
CA CYS A 11 46.86 21.53 35.16
C CYS A 11 45.73 20.50 35.02
N PRO A 12 44.44 20.89 35.06
CA PRO A 12 43.35 19.95 34.84
C PRO A 12 43.34 19.54 33.36
N PHE A 13 43.66 18.28 33.09
CA PHE A 13 43.34 17.70 31.79
C PHE A 13 41.82 17.67 31.64
N LEU A 14 41.30 18.56 30.79
CA LEU A 14 39.98 18.41 30.21
C LEU A 14 40.00 17.14 29.37
N ILE A 15 39.43 16.07 29.92
CA ILE A 15 39.07 14.89 29.14
C ILE A 15 37.97 15.35 28.19
N PHE A 16 38.32 15.61 26.94
CA PHE A 16 37.35 15.70 25.87
C PHE A 16 36.67 14.33 25.78
N GLY A 17 35.35 14.29 25.95
CA GLY A 17 34.60 13.04 25.78
C GLY A 17 34.78 12.52 24.37
N ASN A 18 34.95 11.20 24.23
CA ASN A 18 34.85 10.57 22.92
C ASN A 18 33.41 10.72 22.42
N ASP A 19 33.22 11.27 21.22
CA ASP A 19 31.95 11.17 20.48
C ASP A 19 31.75 9.72 20.02
N GLU A 20 31.28 8.84 20.92
CA GLU A 20 31.12 7.42 20.60
C GLU A 20 29.93 7.21 19.66
N LYS A 21 30.21 6.75 18.43
CA LYS A 21 29.21 6.44 17.41
C LYS A 21 28.76 4.98 17.52
N ILE A 22 27.55 4.77 18.01
CA ILE A 22 27.01 3.43 18.33
C ILE A 22 25.90 3.06 17.33
N PRO A 23 26.03 1.97 16.56
CA PRO A 23 25.01 1.57 15.58
C PRO A 23 23.82 0.86 16.25
N SER A 24 22.63 1.45 16.10
CA SER A 24 21.38 0.87 16.61
C SER A 24 20.77 -0.15 15.63
N LYS A 25 20.15 -1.22 16.15
CA LYS A 25 19.49 -2.27 15.35
C LYS A 25 17.98 -2.21 15.52
N ILE A 26 17.20 -2.47 14.47
CA ILE A 26 15.75 -2.62 14.58
C ILE A 26 15.44 -3.96 15.27
N LYS A 27 14.57 -3.92 16.28
CA LYS A 27 14.10 -5.08 17.07
C LYS A 27 12.70 -5.52 16.63
N GLU A 28 11.83 -4.54 16.40
CA GLU A 28 10.41 -4.71 16.07
C GLU A 28 9.90 -3.48 15.32
N VAL A 29 8.92 -3.67 14.43
CA VAL A 29 8.17 -2.58 13.81
C VAL A 29 6.68 -2.83 13.98
N THR A 30 5.99 -1.87 14.62
CA THR A 30 4.52 -1.82 14.60
C THR A 30 4.08 -0.95 13.43
N VAL A 31 3.56 -1.56 12.37
CA VAL A 31 3.02 -0.87 11.19
C VAL A 31 1.55 -0.53 11.43
N TYR A 32 1.15 0.71 11.18
CA TYR A 32 -0.24 1.16 11.27
C TYR A 32 -0.86 1.28 9.87
N LEU A 33 -2.17 1.52 9.78
CA LEU A 33 -2.84 1.81 8.50
C LEU A 33 -2.26 3.05 7.80
N SER A 34 -1.64 3.97 8.56
CA SER A 34 -0.78 5.04 8.07
C SER A 34 0.32 5.32 9.10
N GLY A 35 1.57 5.32 8.66
CA GLY A 35 2.77 5.40 9.49
C GLY A 35 3.19 4.07 10.12
N ALA A 36 4.33 4.07 10.80
CA ALA A 36 4.82 2.97 11.62
C ALA A 36 5.54 3.49 12.87
N ASN A 37 5.57 2.68 13.94
CA ASN A 37 6.46 2.87 15.09
C ASN A 37 7.60 1.84 15.00
N ILE A 38 8.83 2.31 14.90
CA ILE A 38 10.04 1.49 14.83
C ILE A 38 10.66 1.44 16.22
N THR A 39 10.88 0.23 16.74
CA THR A 39 11.56 -0.03 18.01
C THR A 39 12.97 -0.55 17.73
N ARG A 40 13.98 0.14 18.24
CA ARG A 40 15.41 -0.20 18.06
C ARG A 40 16.09 -0.47 19.39
N THR A 41 17.18 -1.21 19.36
CA THR A 41 18.09 -1.39 20.49
C THR A 41 19.49 -0.89 20.18
N ALA A 42 20.18 -0.40 21.21
CA ALA A 42 21.61 -0.11 21.21
C ALA A 42 22.18 -0.44 22.59
N GLU A 43 23.30 -1.15 22.64
CA GLU A 43 24.09 -1.31 23.86
C GLU A 43 25.14 -0.20 23.90
N CYS A 44 25.28 0.49 25.04
CA CYS A 44 26.33 1.46 25.25
C CYS A 44 26.97 1.34 26.63
N ASN A 45 28.26 1.66 26.70
CA ASN A 45 29.01 1.77 27.95
C ASN A 45 29.11 3.26 28.33
N LEU A 46 28.87 3.57 29.60
CA LEU A 46 29.01 4.93 30.14
C LEU A 46 30.04 4.92 31.27
N ASP A 47 30.96 5.88 31.23
CA ASP A 47 31.81 6.22 32.38
C ASP A 47 31.01 7.01 33.43
N ALA A 48 31.57 7.15 34.64
CA ALA A 48 30.93 7.95 35.69
C ALA A 48 31.07 9.46 35.40
N GLY A 49 29.95 10.18 35.46
CA GLY A 49 29.83 11.60 35.13
C GLY A 49 29.09 11.83 33.81
N THR A 50 29.48 12.89 33.10
CA THR A 50 28.83 13.27 31.84
C THR A 50 29.51 12.61 30.63
N SER A 51 28.71 11.97 29.77
CA SER A 51 29.17 11.40 28.49
C SER A 51 28.27 11.85 27.34
N GLU A 52 28.77 11.85 26.11
CA GLU A 52 28.00 12.17 24.91
C GLU A 52 28.12 11.03 23.90
N ILE A 53 26.98 10.54 23.42
CA ILE A 53 26.88 9.35 22.56
C ILE A 53 26.06 9.71 21.34
N THR A 54 26.54 9.30 20.16
CA THR A 54 25.81 9.41 18.91
C THR A 54 25.25 8.04 18.53
N LEU A 55 23.95 7.82 18.73
CA LEU A 55 23.26 6.66 18.17
C LEU A 55 23.13 6.85 16.65
N THR A 56 23.51 5.85 15.88
CA THR A 56 23.51 5.89 14.40
C THR A 56 22.61 4.82 13.79
N GLY A 57 22.30 5.01 12.51
CA GLY A 57 21.60 4.04 11.68
C GLY A 57 20.08 4.18 11.71
N LEU A 58 19.56 5.29 12.23
CA LEU A 58 18.12 5.54 12.33
C LEU A 58 17.53 6.00 10.99
N SER A 59 16.20 6.07 10.94
CA SER A 59 15.44 6.63 9.82
C SER A 59 15.78 8.10 9.61
N THR A 60 15.64 8.59 8.37
CA THR A 60 15.69 10.04 8.07
C THR A 60 14.32 10.71 8.11
N LYS A 61 13.26 9.94 8.38
CA LYS A 61 11.83 10.32 8.34
C LYS A 61 11.16 10.26 9.72
N ILE A 62 11.96 10.46 10.77
CA ILE A 62 11.50 10.42 12.16
C ILE A 62 10.63 11.66 12.45
N ASP A 63 9.49 11.44 13.11
CA ASP A 63 8.82 12.53 13.83
C ASP A 63 9.61 12.82 15.11
N GLU A 64 10.35 13.92 15.13
CA GLU A 64 11.18 14.38 16.27
C GLU A 64 10.43 14.37 17.61
N SER A 65 9.11 14.63 17.60
CA SER A 65 8.29 14.68 18.81
C SER A 65 7.87 13.31 19.36
N SER A 66 8.06 12.26 18.56
CA SER A 66 7.70 10.88 18.89
C SER A 66 8.83 10.08 19.56
N ILE A 67 10.06 10.62 19.61
CA ILE A 67 11.26 9.90 20.07
C ILE A 67 11.16 9.60 21.57
N GLN A 68 11.25 8.32 21.93
CA GLN A 68 11.25 7.82 23.30
C GLN A 68 12.47 6.93 23.53
N ILE A 69 13.13 7.10 24.68
CA ILE A 69 14.28 6.28 25.09
C ILE A 69 14.00 5.63 26.44
N SER A 70 14.15 4.32 26.49
CA SER A 70 14.00 3.46 27.68
C SER A 70 15.29 2.68 27.96
N GLY A 71 15.37 2.05 29.13
CA GLY A 71 16.56 1.27 29.55
C GLY A 71 17.60 2.05 30.37
N LEU A 72 17.30 3.29 30.77
CA LEU A 72 18.23 4.24 31.40
C LEU A 72 18.74 3.86 32.81
N GLN A 73 18.08 2.91 33.51
CA GLN A 73 18.41 2.51 34.88
C GLN A 73 18.45 3.72 35.85
N SER A 74 19.63 4.13 36.31
CA SER A 74 19.87 5.29 37.20
C SER A 74 20.53 6.49 36.50
N VAL A 75 20.71 6.42 35.18
CA VAL A 75 21.33 7.47 34.34
C VAL A 75 20.26 8.47 33.92
N SER A 76 20.61 9.77 33.89
CA SER A 76 19.74 10.83 33.35
C SER A 76 20.18 11.29 31.96
N ILE A 77 19.22 11.75 31.16
CA ILE A 77 19.48 12.45 29.90
C ILE A 77 19.49 13.96 30.19
N LEU A 78 20.60 14.62 29.86
CA LEU A 78 20.76 16.08 29.96
C LEU A 78 20.26 16.80 28.71
N SER A 79 20.50 16.21 27.53
CA SER A 79 20.05 16.74 26.24
C SER A 79 19.95 15.65 25.18
N MET A 80 19.08 15.86 24.19
CA MET A 80 18.91 14.99 23.04
C MET A 80 18.70 15.84 21.79
N THR A 81 19.40 15.53 20.70
CA THR A 81 19.27 16.19 19.39
C THR A 81 19.23 15.12 18.30
N TYR A 82 18.31 15.27 17.34
CA TYR A 82 18.25 14.44 16.13
C TYR A 82 18.78 15.23 14.95
N ASP A 83 19.61 14.58 14.12
CA ASP A 83 20.27 15.15 12.96
C ASP A 83 20.31 14.13 11.82
N ILE A 84 20.35 14.61 10.57
CA ILE A 84 20.58 13.77 9.39
C ILE A 84 22.05 13.92 8.98
N ASN A 85 22.77 12.80 8.94
CA ASN A 85 24.16 12.74 8.51
C ASN A 85 24.23 12.22 7.06
N TYR A 86 25.15 12.77 6.27
CA TYR A 86 25.34 12.48 4.85
C TYR A 86 26.70 11.78 4.68
N MET A 87 26.69 10.44 4.63
CA MET A 87 27.91 9.70 4.31
C MET A 87 28.11 9.64 2.79
N PRO A 88 29.23 10.18 2.25
CA PRO A 88 29.63 9.87 0.89
C PRO A 88 29.99 8.37 0.82
N LEU A 89 29.25 7.62 0.01
CA LEU A 89 29.59 6.24 -0.28
C LEU A 89 30.91 6.21 -1.04
N LEU A 90 31.89 5.46 -0.52
CA LEU A 90 33.19 5.29 -1.17
C LEU A 90 32.96 4.63 -2.54
N ILE A 91 33.33 5.35 -3.60
CA ILE A 91 33.23 4.87 -4.98
C ILE A 91 34.12 3.63 -5.13
N ASP A 92 33.56 2.55 -5.68
CA ASP A 92 34.34 1.39 -6.08
C ASP A 92 35.18 1.74 -7.32
N GLU A 93 36.44 2.14 -7.10
CA GLU A 93 37.40 2.48 -8.16
C GLU A 93 37.59 1.35 -9.18
N SER A 94 37.30 0.09 -8.82
CA SER A 94 37.45 -1.04 -9.75
C SER A 94 36.44 -1.00 -10.91
N ALA A 95 35.27 -0.39 -10.71
CA ALA A 95 34.21 -0.29 -11.71
C ALA A 95 34.31 0.98 -12.58
N SER A 96 34.74 2.10 -12.01
CA SER A 96 34.82 3.39 -12.72
C SER A 96 36.06 3.52 -13.61
N ARG A 97 37.19 2.96 -13.17
CA ARG A 97 38.48 3.00 -13.89
C ARG A 97 38.42 2.50 -15.34
N PRO A 98 37.91 1.29 -15.67
CA PRO A 98 37.91 0.80 -17.05
C PRO A 98 37.03 1.63 -18.00
N LEU A 99 36.00 2.31 -17.49
CA LEU A 99 35.18 3.24 -18.28
C LEU A 99 35.96 4.54 -18.58
N SER A 100 36.73 5.05 -17.60
CA SER A 100 37.60 6.21 -17.81
C SER A 100 38.74 5.92 -18.78
N GLU A 101 39.41 4.77 -18.65
CA GLU A 101 40.46 4.33 -19.58
C GLU A 101 39.92 4.13 -21.01
N ARG A 102 38.67 3.66 -21.15
CA ARG A 102 37.99 3.56 -22.46
C ARG A 102 37.64 4.93 -23.05
N LEU A 103 37.25 5.90 -22.22
CA LEU A 103 36.90 7.26 -22.66
C LEU A 103 38.10 8.00 -23.25
N ASP A 104 39.24 7.99 -22.55
CA ASP A 104 40.50 8.63 -23.00
C ASP A 104 41.01 8.07 -24.35
N ALA A 105 40.92 6.74 -24.52
CA ALA A 105 41.24 6.07 -25.77
C ALA A 105 40.32 6.50 -26.94
N ILE A 106 39.02 6.71 -26.68
CA ILE A 106 38.05 7.18 -27.68
C ILE A 106 38.30 8.65 -28.05
N GLU A 107 38.61 9.51 -27.07
CA GLU A 107 38.92 10.92 -27.33
C GLU A 107 40.22 11.07 -28.13
N THR A 108 41.22 10.23 -27.85
CA THR A 108 42.45 10.10 -28.65
C THR A 108 42.15 9.64 -30.08
N GLU A 109 41.31 8.63 -30.29
CA GLU A 109 40.92 8.17 -31.64
C GLU A 109 40.17 9.27 -32.42
N ILE A 110 39.29 10.03 -31.75
CA ILE A 110 38.61 11.20 -32.33
C ILE A 110 39.62 12.30 -32.70
N ALA A 111 40.64 12.54 -31.88
CA ALA A 111 41.67 13.56 -32.15
C ALA A 111 42.52 13.20 -33.38
N MET A 112 42.94 11.93 -33.52
CA MET A 112 43.67 11.45 -34.69
C MET A 112 42.84 11.63 -35.97
N LEU A 113 41.58 11.19 -35.97
CA LEU A 113 40.68 11.31 -37.13
C LEU A 113 40.41 12.77 -37.53
N LYS A 114 40.42 13.72 -36.58
CA LYS A 114 40.33 15.16 -36.87
C LYS A 114 41.60 15.69 -37.54
N ASN A 115 42.77 15.22 -37.13
CA ASN A 115 44.04 15.59 -37.76
C ASN A 115 44.11 15.07 -39.20
N ASP A 116 43.66 13.83 -39.45
CA ASP A 116 43.55 13.25 -40.80
C ASP A 116 42.61 14.07 -41.70
N ILE A 117 41.43 14.44 -41.19
CA ILE A 117 40.47 15.31 -41.90
C ILE A 117 41.12 16.67 -42.23
N SER A 118 41.88 17.26 -41.30
CA SER A 118 42.55 18.55 -41.50
C SER A 118 43.63 18.45 -42.60
N GLY A 119 44.48 17.40 -42.57
CA GLY A 119 45.49 17.18 -43.61
C GLY A 119 44.89 16.96 -45.00
N LEU A 120 43.78 16.21 -45.08
CA LEU A 120 43.02 16.01 -46.32
C LEU A 120 42.35 17.30 -46.83
N GLN A 121 41.94 18.20 -45.93
CA GLN A 121 41.41 19.52 -46.29
C GLN A 121 42.51 20.46 -46.83
N GLU A 122 43.71 20.45 -46.25
CA GLU A 122 44.85 21.21 -46.78
C GLU A 122 45.30 20.68 -48.16
N GLU A 123 45.30 19.36 -48.38
CA GLU A 123 45.58 18.79 -49.72
C GLU A 123 44.54 19.28 -50.74
N GLU A 124 43.25 19.33 -50.39
CA GLU A 124 42.20 19.90 -51.23
C GLU A 124 42.45 21.38 -51.56
N GLN A 125 42.91 22.20 -50.60
CA GLN A 125 43.27 23.61 -50.88
C GLN A 125 44.46 23.72 -51.84
N VAL A 126 45.53 22.92 -51.64
CA VAL A 126 46.70 22.89 -52.53
C VAL A 126 46.29 22.49 -53.95
N ILE A 127 45.39 21.51 -54.10
CA ILE A 127 44.83 21.12 -55.39
C ILE A 127 44.04 22.28 -56.03
N TYR A 128 43.14 22.95 -55.31
CA TYR A 128 42.40 24.10 -55.85
C TYR A 128 43.28 25.33 -56.18
N ALA A 129 44.35 25.56 -55.42
CA ALA A 129 45.34 26.58 -55.72
C ALA A 129 46.05 26.28 -57.05
N ASN A 130 46.54 25.06 -57.22
CA ASN A 130 47.21 24.62 -58.47
C ASN A 130 46.32 24.80 -59.70
N ARG A 131 45.02 24.46 -59.62
CA ARG A 131 44.04 24.69 -60.71
C ARG A 131 44.02 26.15 -61.16
N THR A 132 44.09 27.06 -60.18
CA THR A 132 44.00 28.51 -60.38
C THR A 132 45.30 29.09 -60.94
N VAL A 133 46.45 28.50 -60.59
CA VAL A 133 47.75 28.85 -61.18
C VAL A 133 47.83 28.40 -62.64
N SER A 134 47.53 27.13 -62.94
CA SER A 134 47.59 26.59 -64.32
C SER A 134 46.66 27.32 -65.29
N ALA A 135 45.53 27.86 -64.82
CA ALA A 135 44.60 28.65 -65.63
C ALA A 135 45.08 30.07 -65.95
N ARG A 136 46.17 30.56 -65.33
CA ARG A 136 46.69 31.94 -65.50
C ARG A 136 47.99 32.02 -66.30
N THR A 137 48.74 30.93 -66.42
CA THR A 137 50.12 30.96 -66.93
C THR A 137 50.34 30.31 -68.29
N GLN A 138 49.35 29.59 -68.84
CA GLN A 138 49.50 28.87 -70.12
C GLN A 138 48.17 28.67 -70.86
N SER A 139 48.23 28.65 -72.19
CA SER A 139 47.13 28.21 -73.05
C SER A 139 47.06 26.67 -73.08
N LEU A 140 46.08 26.11 -72.38
CA LEU A 140 45.89 24.65 -72.25
C LEU A 140 45.20 24.07 -73.49
N SER A 141 45.72 22.95 -74.03
CA SER A 141 45.05 22.17 -75.07
C SER A 141 43.84 21.41 -74.51
N LEU A 142 42.88 21.06 -75.37
CA LEU A 142 41.68 20.32 -74.99
C LEU A 142 42.02 18.97 -74.33
N GLU A 143 43.09 18.32 -74.79
CA GLU A 143 43.61 17.05 -74.28
C GLU A 143 44.15 17.23 -72.86
N LYS A 144 44.95 18.28 -72.62
CA LYS A 144 45.46 18.58 -71.28
C LYS A 144 44.33 18.99 -70.31
N VAL A 145 43.30 19.68 -70.80
CA VAL A 145 42.09 19.97 -70.01
C VAL A 145 41.33 18.69 -69.62
N LYS A 146 41.23 17.69 -70.51
CA LYS A 146 40.61 16.37 -70.20
C LYS A 146 41.42 15.58 -69.16
N GLU A 147 42.74 15.55 -69.27
CA GLU A 147 43.64 14.92 -68.29
C GLU A 147 43.50 15.59 -66.91
N ILE A 148 43.62 16.92 -66.85
CA ILE A 148 43.50 17.71 -65.62
C ILE A 148 42.11 17.50 -65.00
N SER A 149 41.04 17.66 -65.78
CA SER A 149 39.65 17.43 -65.31
C SER A 149 39.46 16.02 -64.73
N THR A 150 40.16 15.02 -65.27
CA THR A 150 40.13 13.63 -64.81
C THR A 150 40.87 13.43 -63.49
N TYR A 151 42.14 13.86 -63.40
CA TYR A 151 42.92 13.81 -62.16
C TYR A 151 42.22 14.55 -61.01
N TYR A 152 41.69 15.74 -61.27
CA TYR A 152 40.98 16.54 -60.26
C TYR A 152 39.69 15.86 -59.81
N ARG A 153 38.88 15.32 -60.73
CA ARG A 153 37.67 14.56 -60.41
C ARG A 153 38.01 13.37 -59.51
N GLU A 154 39.04 12.61 -59.85
CA GLU A 154 39.42 11.39 -59.13
C GLU A 154 40.02 11.69 -57.75
N ARG A 155 41.03 12.57 -57.64
CA ARG A 155 41.67 12.83 -56.34
C ARG A 155 40.76 13.61 -55.38
N ILE A 156 39.99 14.59 -55.84
CA ILE A 156 39.00 15.29 -54.99
C ILE A 156 37.90 14.31 -54.53
N THR A 157 37.43 13.40 -55.40
CA THR A 157 36.45 12.39 -54.98
C THR A 157 37.04 11.42 -53.95
N ALA A 158 38.30 11.01 -54.10
CA ALA A 158 38.99 10.19 -53.08
C ALA A 158 39.10 10.92 -51.73
N ILE A 159 39.62 12.16 -51.73
CA ILE A 159 39.73 13.02 -50.53
C ILE A 159 38.38 13.21 -49.84
N LYS A 160 37.31 13.55 -50.58
CA LYS A 160 35.96 13.71 -50.01
C LYS A 160 35.42 12.39 -49.43
N ASN A 161 35.69 11.25 -50.06
CA ASN A 161 35.28 9.94 -49.55
C ASN A 161 36.06 9.53 -48.29
N GLU A 162 37.34 9.88 -48.19
CA GLU A 162 38.18 9.65 -47.00
C GLU A 162 37.73 10.55 -45.83
N ILE A 163 37.54 11.85 -46.07
CA ILE A 163 36.94 12.78 -45.10
C ILE A 163 35.56 12.30 -44.63
N PHE A 164 34.71 11.81 -45.54
CA PHE A 164 33.37 11.30 -45.19
C PHE A 164 33.44 10.05 -44.30
N LYS A 165 34.32 9.09 -44.60
CA LYS A 165 34.56 7.90 -43.75
C LYS A 165 35.05 8.30 -42.35
N ALA A 166 36.02 9.20 -42.26
CA ALA A 166 36.54 9.70 -40.99
C ALA A 166 35.44 10.39 -40.17
N ASN A 167 34.61 11.23 -40.79
CA ASN A 167 33.46 11.86 -40.12
C ASN A 167 32.40 10.86 -39.63
N LEU A 168 32.12 9.80 -40.39
CA LEU A 168 31.22 8.72 -39.92
C LEU A 168 31.77 8.01 -38.68
N LYS A 169 33.08 7.69 -38.66
CA LYS A 169 33.75 7.06 -37.52
C LYS A 169 33.81 7.99 -36.30
N VAL A 170 34.11 9.27 -36.49
CA VAL A 170 34.01 10.30 -35.43
C VAL A 170 32.60 10.38 -34.86
N LYS A 171 31.55 10.31 -35.70
CA LYS A 171 30.15 10.30 -35.25
C LYS A 171 29.79 9.05 -34.43
N GLN A 172 30.29 7.87 -34.83
CA GLN A 172 30.13 6.64 -34.06
C GLN A 172 30.79 6.77 -32.67
N LEU A 173 32.06 7.19 -32.65
CA LEU A 173 32.84 7.36 -31.42
C LEU A 173 32.18 8.36 -30.45
N ASN A 174 31.71 9.52 -30.94
CA ASN A 174 30.95 10.48 -30.12
C ASN A 174 29.63 9.91 -29.54
N THR A 175 29.08 8.84 -30.13
CA THR A 175 27.89 8.15 -29.60
C THR A 175 28.28 7.16 -28.50
N GLU A 176 29.44 6.50 -28.63
CA GLU A 176 30.05 5.66 -27.60
C GLU A 176 30.45 6.52 -26.38
N THR A 177 31.12 7.65 -26.59
CA THR A 177 31.44 8.68 -25.58
C THR A 177 30.24 9.03 -24.72
N ARG A 178 29.10 9.38 -25.35
CA ARG A 178 27.86 9.73 -24.63
C ARG A 178 27.26 8.57 -23.84
N THR A 179 27.45 7.35 -24.32
CA THR A 179 26.95 6.14 -23.65
C THR A 179 27.78 5.85 -22.40
N ILE A 180 29.11 5.93 -22.52
CA ILE A 180 30.05 5.79 -21.39
C ILE A 180 29.83 6.92 -20.38
N GLN A 181 29.69 8.18 -20.82
CA GLN A 181 29.39 9.32 -19.94
C GLN A 181 28.05 9.13 -19.21
N LYS A 182 27.02 8.53 -19.84
CA LYS A 182 25.77 8.18 -19.16
C LYS A 182 25.98 7.06 -18.14
N GLN A 183 26.74 6.02 -18.45
CA GLN A 183 27.07 4.94 -17.50
C GLN A 183 27.89 5.47 -16.31
N MET A 184 28.84 6.37 -16.54
CA MET A 184 29.59 7.04 -15.48
C MET A 184 28.70 7.98 -14.65
N ALA A 185 27.73 8.67 -15.26
CA ALA A 185 26.73 9.45 -14.52
C ALA A 185 25.78 8.57 -13.70
N GLU A 186 25.44 7.37 -14.18
CA GLU A 186 24.66 6.36 -13.45
C GLU A 186 25.46 5.74 -12.29
N LEU A 187 26.77 5.54 -12.46
CA LEU A 187 27.70 5.12 -11.41
C LEU A 187 28.07 6.23 -10.41
N ASN A 188 27.97 7.50 -10.81
CA ASN A 188 28.23 8.66 -9.92
C ASN A 188 26.96 9.15 -9.21
N ASN A 189 25.77 8.87 -9.74
CA ASN A 189 24.49 9.04 -9.05
C ASN A 189 24.23 7.91 -8.03
N VAL A 190 25.24 7.55 -7.24
CA VAL A 190 25.00 6.84 -5.98
C VAL A 190 24.30 7.85 -5.06
N PRO A 191 23.09 7.57 -4.54
CA PRO A 191 22.50 8.46 -3.56
C PRO A 191 23.41 8.50 -2.32
N GLU A 192 23.73 9.71 -1.85
CA GLU A 192 24.35 9.86 -0.53
C GLU A 192 23.50 9.09 0.49
N LYS A 193 24.15 8.25 1.30
CA LYS A 193 23.39 7.42 2.25
C LYS A 193 23.01 8.28 3.45
N GLU A 194 21.94 9.05 3.28
CA GLU A 194 21.31 9.82 4.36
C GLU A 194 21.01 8.86 5.52
N GLN A 195 21.50 9.20 6.71
CA GLN A 195 21.39 8.34 7.88
C GLN A 195 21.01 9.19 9.10
N GLY A 196 19.90 8.82 9.76
CA GLY A 196 19.50 9.47 11.00
C GLY A 196 20.51 9.15 12.12
N GLU A 197 20.90 10.20 12.85
CA GLU A 197 21.71 10.10 14.06
C GLU A 197 20.98 10.82 15.21
N ILE A 198 21.06 10.28 16.42
CA ILE A 198 20.61 10.96 17.65
C ILE A 198 21.82 11.14 18.55
N ARG A 199 22.19 12.40 18.82
CA ARG A 199 23.14 12.76 19.87
C ARG A 199 22.42 12.85 21.21
N ILE A 200 22.93 12.13 22.21
CA ILE A 200 22.39 12.09 23.57
C ILE A 200 23.52 12.41 24.54
N LYS A 201 23.28 13.37 25.42
CA LYS A 201 24.18 13.68 26.53
C LYS A 201 23.64 13.05 27.81
N PHE A 202 24.38 12.13 28.39
CA PHE A 202 24.02 11.39 29.59
C PHE A 202 24.73 11.95 30.83
N ASP A 203 24.12 11.78 32.00
CA ASP A 203 24.75 11.94 33.31
C ASP A 203 24.59 10.63 34.10
N ALA A 204 25.69 9.91 34.31
CA ALA A 204 25.73 8.59 34.91
C ALA A 204 26.42 8.66 36.30
N PRO A 205 25.72 8.34 37.40
CA PRO A 205 26.30 8.47 38.75
C PRO A 205 27.41 7.45 39.03
N ILE A 206 27.44 6.34 38.29
CA ILE A 206 28.43 5.25 38.34
C ILE A 206 28.60 4.72 36.92
N ALA A 207 29.81 4.29 36.55
CA ALA A 207 30.06 3.68 35.25
C ALA A 207 29.19 2.43 35.04
N THR A 208 28.44 2.37 33.95
CA THR A 208 27.30 1.45 33.75
C THR A 208 27.12 1.11 32.26
N ILE A 209 26.79 -0.14 31.96
CA ILE A 209 26.35 -0.56 30.62
C ILE A 209 24.82 -0.42 30.53
N LEU A 210 24.33 0.34 29.55
CA LEU A 210 22.91 0.49 29.26
C LEU A 210 22.53 -0.31 28.01
N ASN A 211 21.43 -1.06 28.12
CA ASN A 211 20.72 -1.61 26.98
C ASN A 211 19.56 -0.64 26.65
N LEU A 212 19.83 0.32 25.78
CA LEU A 212 18.87 1.35 25.38
C LEU A 212 17.85 0.77 24.40
N GLU A 213 16.58 1.07 24.65
CA GLU A 213 15.50 0.85 23.69
C GLU A 213 14.98 2.20 23.19
N ILE A 214 15.03 2.41 21.88
CA ILE A 214 14.67 3.66 21.21
C ILE A 214 13.44 3.40 20.35
N ALA A 215 12.31 4.00 20.72
CA ALA A 215 11.08 3.95 19.94
C ALA A 215 10.83 5.30 19.26
N TYR A 216 10.41 5.29 18.01
CA TYR A 216 10.03 6.50 17.27
C TYR A 216 9.05 6.18 16.14
N GLN A 217 8.33 7.20 15.70
CA GLN A 217 7.35 7.09 14.62
C GLN A 217 7.89 7.66 13.31
N VAL A 218 7.41 7.10 12.20
CA VAL A 218 7.72 7.49 10.82
C VAL A 218 6.44 7.53 10.00
N GLN A 219 6.32 8.52 9.12
CA GLN A 219 5.08 8.75 8.34
C GLN A 219 5.09 8.04 6.97
N ASP A 220 6.28 7.87 6.36
CA ASP A 220 6.47 7.23 5.04
C ASP A 220 6.39 5.68 5.11
N ALA A 221 5.36 5.13 5.75
CA ALA A 221 5.09 3.69 5.85
C ALA A 221 3.59 3.41 6.05
N GLY A 222 3.17 2.15 5.92
CA GLY A 222 1.83 1.72 6.30
C GLY A 222 1.50 0.30 5.86
N TRP A 223 0.28 -0.15 6.16
CA TRP A 223 -0.24 -1.41 5.64
C TRP A 223 -1.71 -1.32 5.23
N ILE A 224 -2.07 -2.07 4.18
CA ILE A 224 -3.42 -2.14 3.63
C ILE A 224 -3.92 -3.60 3.73
N PRO A 225 -5.13 -3.88 4.24
CA PRO A 225 -5.70 -5.21 4.24
C PRO A 225 -5.98 -5.71 2.81
N ASN A 226 -5.57 -6.94 2.53
CA ASN A 226 -5.82 -7.61 1.24
C ASN A 226 -6.21 -9.07 1.46
N TYR A 227 -7.01 -9.64 0.56
CA TYR A 227 -7.49 -11.01 0.68
C TYR A 227 -7.30 -11.82 -0.60
N ASP A 228 -7.07 -13.12 -0.46
CA ASP A 228 -7.46 -14.07 -1.51
C ASP A 228 -8.67 -14.90 -1.06
N ILE A 229 -9.65 -15.04 -1.95
CA ILE A 229 -10.79 -15.94 -1.78
C ILE A 229 -10.63 -17.09 -2.78
N LYS A 230 -10.50 -18.33 -2.31
CA LYS A 230 -10.22 -19.50 -3.15
C LYS A 230 -11.20 -20.62 -2.88
N SER A 231 -11.88 -21.11 -3.92
CA SER A 231 -12.70 -22.34 -3.87
C SER A 231 -12.30 -23.34 -4.95
N LYS A 232 -12.30 -24.63 -4.59
CA LYS A 232 -11.94 -25.74 -5.50
C LYS A 232 -13.16 -26.27 -6.25
N ASP A 233 -14.31 -26.31 -5.59
CA ASP A 233 -15.61 -26.62 -6.20
C ASP A 233 -16.76 -26.14 -5.31
N ILE A 234 -17.99 -26.13 -5.85
CA ILE A 234 -19.24 -25.74 -5.16
C ILE A 234 -19.62 -26.64 -3.97
N ASN A 235 -18.86 -27.71 -3.74
CA ASN A 235 -19.02 -28.65 -2.61
C ASN A 235 -17.82 -28.60 -1.65
N THR A 236 -17.00 -27.55 -1.70
CA THR A 236 -15.80 -27.40 -0.86
C THR A 236 -15.86 -26.10 -0.03
N PRO A 237 -15.37 -26.11 1.22
CA PRO A 237 -15.25 -24.89 2.01
C PRO A 237 -14.39 -23.83 1.31
N LEU A 238 -14.80 -22.57 1.44
CA LEU A 238 -14.14 -21.41 0.88
C LEU A 238 -12.88 -21.10 1.70
N SER A 239 -11.73 -20.96 1.05
CA SER A 239 -10.48 -20.56 1.70
C SER A 239 -10.34 -19.05 1.63
N LEU A 240 -10.37 -18.35 2.77
CA LEU A 240 -10.14 -16.92 2.88
C LEU A 240 -8.74 -16.68 3.45
N SER A 241 -7.77 -16.33 2.61
CA SER A 241 -6.44 -15.90 3.03
C SER A 241 -6.43 -14.40 3.29
N TYR A 242 -6.20 -13.99 4.53
CA TYR A 242 -6.07 -12.60 4.95
C TYR A 242 -4.60 -12.20 5.00
N LYS A 243 -4.26 -11.12 4.30
CA LYS A 243 -2.92 -10.56 4.15
C LYS A 243 -2.89 -9.08 4.53
N ALA A 244 -1.69 -8.59 4.81
CA ALA A 244 -1.36 -7.19 4.73
C ALA A 244 -0.45 -6.92 3.53
N HIS A 245 -0.77 -5.87 2.78
CA HIS A 245 0.13 -5.22 1.84
C HIS A 245 0.87 -4.12 2.60
N VAL A 246 2.07 -4.42 3.08
CA VAL A 246 2.94 -3.48 3.80
C VAL A 246 3.82 -2.74 2.81
N TYR A 247 3.98 -1.43 2.98
CA TYR A 247 4.88 -0.58 2.21
C TYR A 247 5.68 0.31 3.16
N GLN A 248 6.92 0.63 2.81
CA GLN A 248 7.74 1.55 3.60
C GLN A 248 8.81 2.25 2.77
N LYS A 249 9.08 3.52 3.08
CA LYS A 249 10.12 4.36 2.45
C LYS A 249 10.83 5.21 3.52
N THR A 250 11.18 4.56 4.63
CA THR A 250 11.62 5.21 5.87
C THR A 250 13.11 5.56 5.89
N GLY A 251 13.85 5.33 4.79
CA GLY A 251 15.29 5.55 4.68
C GLY A 251 16.14 4.42 5.28
N ASN A 252 15.52 3.39 5.87
CA ASN A 252 16.21 2.18 6.33
C ASN A 252 15.46 0.94 5.84
N ASP A 253 16.17 -0.03 5.28
CA ASP A 253 15.61 -1.35 5.03
C ASP A 253 15.37 -2.07 6.37
N TRP A 254 14.16 -2.60 6.56
CA TRP A 254 13.85 -3.45 7.70
C TRP A 254 14.35 -4.85 7.33
N ASN A 255 15.28 -5.42 8.11
CA ASN A 255 15.91 -6.70 7.80
C ASN A 255 15.66 -7.70 8.92
N ASP A 256 14.98 -8.80 8.60
CA ASP A 256 14.61 -9.88 9.53
C ASP A 256 13.96 -9.41 10.83
N VAL A 257 13.03 -8.43 10.72
CA VAL A 257 12.40 -7.80 11.89
C VAL A 257 11.08 -8.46 12.27
N ASN A 258 10.75 -8.42 13.56
CA ASN A 258 9.40 -8.75 14.03
C ASN A 258 8.41 -7.68 13.57
N ILE A 259 7.31 -8.10 12.93
CA ILE A 259 6.24 -7.21 12.46
C ILE A 259 5.01 -7.37 13.35
N ILE A 260 4.51 -6.24 13.86
CA ILE A 260 3.14 -6.14 14.39
C ILE A 260 2.36 -5.26 13.43
N LEU A 261 1.19 -5.72 12.99
CA LEU A 261 0.26 -4.90 12.21
C LEU A 261 -0.82 -4.37 13.16
N SER A 262 -1.13 -3.09 13.10
CA SER A 262 -2.09 -2.45 14.00
C SER A 262 -3.14 -1.65 13.23
N THR A 263 -4.40 -1.73 13.67
CA THR A 263 -5.50 -0.90 13.16
C THR A 263 -5.60 0.46 13.84
N GLY A 264 -4.86 0.66 14.93
CA GLY A 264 -4.73 1.97 15.55
C GLY A 264 -4.01 2.98 14.65
N ASN A 265 -4.19 4.26 14.95
CA ASN A 265 -3.42 5.34 14.35
C ASN A 265 -2.95 6.27 15.50
N PRO A 266 -1.64 6.39 15.76
CA PRO A 266 -1.14 7.16 16.90
C PRO A 266 -1.37 8.68 16.77
N ASN A 267 -1.67 9.16 15.55
CA ASN A 267 -1.86 10.58 15.25
C ASN A 267 -3.32 11.04 15.36
N ILE A 268 -4.24 10.18 15.77
CA ILE A 268 -5.65 10.57 16.00
C ILE A 268 -5.76 11.42 17.27
N ASN A 269 -6.44 12.55 17.16
CA ASN A 269 -6.77 13.41 18.29
C ASN A 269 -7.79 12.73 19.23
N VAL A 270 -7.33 12.19 20.35
CA VAL A 270 -8.15 11.51 21.38
C VAL A 270 -8.96 12.47 22.28
N ALA A 271 -8.98 13.78 22.00
CA ALA A 271 -9.76 14.74 22.76
C ALA A 271 -11.27 14.52 22.56
N LYS A 272 -11.93 13.93 23.56
CA LYS A 272 -13.39 13.73 23.58
C LYS A 272 -14.13 15.05 23.30
N PRO A 273 -15.02 15.12 22.29
CA PRO A 273 -15.81 16.31 22.02
C PRO A 273 -16.70 16.67 23.22
N ASN A 274 -16.99 17.96 23.39
CA ASN A 274 -17.82 18.46 24.48
C ASN A 274 -19.14 19.01 23.92
N LEU A 275 -20.24 18.30 24.18
CA LEU A 275 -21.57 18.69 23.73
C LEU A 275 -22.16 19.75 24.67
N GLY A 276 -22.33 20.97 24.17
CA GLY A 276 -23.05 22.03 24.87
C GLY A 276 -24.56 21.75 24.95
N THR A 277 -25.24 22.34 25.92
CA THR A 277 -26.71 22.28 25.98
C THR A 277 -27.32 23.06 24.82
N LYS A 278 -27.93 22.36 23.85
CA LYS A 278 -28.69 22.99 22.77
C LYS A 278 -30.05 23.47 23.30
N TYR A 279 -30.14 24.76 23.61
CA TYR A 279 -31.41 25.41 23.87
C TYR A 279 -32.20 25.56 22.57
N LEU A 280 -33.52 25.40 22.66
CA LEU A 280 -34.45 25.71 21.56
C LEU A 280 -34.99 27.12 21.79
N ASP A 281 -34.94 27.99 20.77
CA ASP A 281 -35.50 29.34 20.83
C ASP A 281 -36.28 29.62 19.53
N PHE A 282 -37.19 30.59 19.56
CA PHE A 282 -38.00 30.99 18.42
C PHE A 282 -37.21 31.92 17.50
N THR A 283 -37.16 31.59 16.21
CA THR A 283 -36.46 32.35 15.16
C THR A 283 -37.20 33.66 14.82
N ASN A 284 -37.16 34.62 15.74
CA ASN A 284 -37.67 35.98 15.52
C ASN A 284 -36.81 36.70 14.47
N GLY A 285 -37.41 37.04 13.34
CA GLY A 285 -36.71 37.67 12.22
C GLY A 285 -36.09 39.02 12.58
N TYR A 286 -34.82 39.19 12.20
CA TYR A 286 -34.07 40.46 12.17
C TYR A 286 -34.16 41.35 13.43
N ARG A 287 -33.26 41.10 14.39
CA ARG A 287 -32.57 42.19 15.10
C ARG A 287 -31.06 42.02 15.05
N ASN A 288 -30.47 42.70 14.07
CA ASN A 288 -29.02 42.80 13.93
C ASN A 288 -28.45 43.57 15.12
N THR A 289 -27.93 42.84 16.10
CA THR A 289 -27.16 43.39 17.23
C THR A 289 -25.72 42.95 17.05
N ASN A 290 -24.82 43.93 16.90
CA ASN A 290 -23.39 43.69 16.78
C ASN A 290 -22.84 43.17 18.12
N ILE A 291 -22.95 41.86 18.36
CA ILE A 291 -22.26 41.18 19.46
C ILE A 291 -20.77 41.15 19.11
N SER A 292 -20.04 42.15 19.57
CA SER A 292 -18.59 42.24 19.39
C SER A 292 -17.91 40.94 19.84
N ALA A 293 -17.06 40.39 18.97
CA ALA A 293 -16.48 39.05 19.06
C ALA A 293 -16.16 38.59 20.49
N ALA A 294 -16.71 37.43 20.86
CA ALA A 294 -16.67 36.91 22.22
C ALA A 294 -15.23 36.64 22.71
N LYS A 295 -14.69 37.59 23.49
CA LYS A 295 -13.49 37.50 24.36
C LYS A 295 -12.42 36.50 23.90
N LYS A 296 -11.36 37.01 23.24
CA LYS A 296 -10.11 36.28 22.97
C LYS A 296 -9.71 35.36 24.14
N LYS A 297 -9.87 34.04 23.97
CA LYS A 297 -9.12 33.07 24.78
C LYS A 297 -7.64 33.33 24.51
N LYS A 298 -6.85 33.51 25.57
CA LYS A 298 -5.50 34.07 25.50
C LYS A 298 -4.47 32.99 25.10
N TYR A 299 -4.68 32.36 23.95
CA TYR A 299 -3.70 31.48 23.32
C TYR A 299 -2.43 32.28 23.01
N VAL A 300 -1.27 31.63 23.17
CA VAL A 300 0.05 32.21 22.96
C VAL A 300 0.74 31.42 21.85
N TYR A 301 1.45 32.10 20.96
CA TYR A 301 2.22 31.46 19.89
C TYR A 301 3.31 30.54 20.47
N ASN A 302 3.36 29.30 19.98
CA ASN A 302 4.35 28.30 20.34
C ASN A 302 5.37 28.13 19.19
N PRO A 303 6.63 28.57 19.35
CA PRO A 303 7.64 28.53 18.29
C PRO A 303 8.19 27.13 17.97
N THR A 304 7.87 26.08 18.74
CA THR A 304 8.37 24.71 18.45
C THR A 304 7.53 23.96 17.42
N VAL A 305 6.40 24.52 16.99
CA VAL A 305 5.44 23.86 16.09
C VAL A 305 5.89 24.02 14.62
N LYS A 306 6.45 22.95 14.03
CA LYS A 306 6.83 22.92 12.60
C LYS A 306 5.65 22.59 11.67
N ILE A 307 4.72 21.75 12.14
CA ILE A 307 3.54 21.27 11.41
C ILE A 307 2.31 21.46 12.30
N VAL A 308 1.20 21.91 11.72
CA VAL A 308 -0.12 21.94 12.36
C VAL A 308 -1.07 21.01 11.62
N THR A 309 -1.70 20.10 12.35
CA THR A 309 -2.86 19.33 11.90
C THR A 309 -4.10 19.76 12.69
N GLY A 310 -5.28 19.29 12.28
CA GLY A 310 -6.52 19.50 13.03
C GLY A 310 -7.75 19.27 12.19
N THR A 311 -8.93 19.48 12.78
CA THR A 311 -10.21 19.51 12.05
C THR A 311 -10.79 20.92 12.00
N VAL A 312 -11.43 21.28 10.87
CA VAL A 312 -12.31 22.44 10.78
C VAL A 312 -13.76 21.98 10.85
N VAL A 313 -14.54 22.58 11.74
CA VAL A 313 -15.96 22.26 11.98
C VAL A 313 -16.84 23.51 11.99
N ASP A 314 -18.15 23.33 11.80
CA ASP A 314 -19.17 24.40 11.80
C ASP A 314 -19.76 24.70 13.21
N GLU A 315 -20.82 25.49 13.26
CA GLU A 315 -21.51 25.83 14.51
C GLU A 315 -22.21 24.61 15.13
N SER A 316 -22.63 23.64 14.32
CA SER A 316 -23.22 22.37 14.77
C SER A 316 -22.18 21.36 15.30
N GLY A 317 -20.92 21.51 14.88
CA GLY A 317 -19.82 20.57 15.13
C GLY A 317 -19.61 19.54 14.02
N SER A 318 -20.25 19.70 12.86
CA SER A 318 -20.01 18.88 11.67
C SER A 318 -18.74 19.33 10.94
N PRO A 319 -18.00 18.41 10.28
CA PRO A 319 -16.78 18.75 9.56
C PRO A 319 -17.07 19.62 8.34
N ILE A 320 -16.20 20.61 8.10
CA ILE A 320 -16.27 21.48 6.91
C ILE A 320 -15.23 20.99 5.89
N PRO A 321 -15.63 20.37 4.77
CA PRO A 321 -14.71 19.99 3.69
C PRO A 321 -14.42 21.16 2.75
N GLY A 322 -13.16 21.30 2.30
CA GLY A 322 -12.75 22.42 1.44
C GLY A 322 -12.62 23.78 2.15
N ALA A 323 -12.59 23.82 3.49
CA ALA A 323 -12.16 25.00 4.23
C ALA A 323 -10.69 25.32 3.93
N ASN A 324 -10.35 26.59 3.73
CA ASN A 324 -8.99 27.04 3.45
C ASN A 324 -8.28 27.37 4.76
N ILE A 325 -7.04 26.91 4.93
CA ILE A 325 -6.17 27.21 6.05
C ILE A 325 -4.90 27.86 5.50
N LEU A 326 -4.67 29.14 5.81
CA LEU A 326 -3.50 29.90 5.36
C LEU A 326 -2.65 30.37 6.54
N ILE A 327 -1.33 30.46 6.35
CA ILE A 327 -0.44 31.17 7.26
C ILE A 327 -0.61 32.67 7.00
N LYS A 328 -1.05 33.41 8.02
CA LYS A 328 -1.42 34.83 7.92
C LYS A 328 -0.28 35.69 7.37
N GLY A 329 -0.60 36.53 6.39
CA GLY A 329 0.38 37.38 5.69
C GLY A 329 1.19 36.66 4.60
N THR A 330 0.84 35.42 4.25
CA THR A 330 1.49 34.65 3.18
C THR A 330 0.45 33.99 2.26
N THR A 331 0.91 33.41 1.15
CA THR A 331 0.13 32.53 0.28
C THR A 331 0.29 31.04 0.61
N ARG A 332 1.03 30.68 1.66
CA ARG A 332 1.20 29.28 2.09
C ARG A 332 -0.05 28.82 2.83
N GLY A 333 -0.64 27.71 2.38
CA GLY A 333 -1.85 27.15 2.97
C GLY A 333 -2.20 25.77 2.44
N THR A 334 -3.32 25.24 2.92
CA THR A 334 -3.89 23.93 2.58
C THR A 334 -5.42 24.02 2.59
N GLN A 335 -6.11 22.95 2.21
CA GLN A 335 -7.56 22.80 2.35
C GLN A 335 -7.92 21.55 3.17
N THR A 336 -9.11 21.54 3.77
CA THR A 336 -9.61 20.34 4.46
C THR A 336 -10.11 19.26 3.51
N ASP A 337 -9.94 18.00 3.93
CA ASP A 337 -10.53 16.82 3.28
C ASP A 337 -12.02 16.65 3.58
N PHE A 338 -12.62 15.55 3.10
CA PHE A 338 -14.05 15.23 3.27
C PHE A 338 -14.49 15.11 4.74
N ASP A 339 -13.58 14.72 5.64
CA ASP A 339 -13.82 14.57 7.07
C ASP A 339 -13.39 15.83 7.86
N GLY A 340 -13.08 16.92 7.15
CA GLY A 340 -12.72 18.21 7.72
C GLY A 340 -11.28 18.29 8.24
N HIS A 341 -10.42 17.29 7.99
CA HIS A 341 -9.05 17.28 8.48
C HIS A 341 -8.12 18.10 7.57
N PHE A 342 -7.10 18.72 8.17
CA PHE A 342 -6.01 19.37 7.44
C PHE A 342 -4.64 19.03 8.03
N SER A 343 -3.60 19.21 7.21
CA SER A 343 -2.20 19.22 7.63
C SER A 343 -1.46 20.33 6.86
N LEU A 344 -0.67 21.14 7.59
CA LEU A 344 0.05 22.27 7.05
C LEU A 344 1.43 22.39 7.72
N ASN A 345 2.51 22.38 6.92
CA ASN A 345 3.82 22.84 7.39
C ASN A 345 3.74 24.37 7.59
N VAL A 346 3.96 24.80 8.83
CA VAL A 346 3.83 26.19 9.29
C VAL A 346 5.18 26.85 9.59
N GLU A 347 6.27 26.33 9.05
CA GLU A 347 7.64 26.81 9.29
C GLU A 347 7.76 28.33 9.10
N ASN A 348 8.16 29.03 10.18
CA ASN A 348 8.22 30.50 10.35
C ASN A 348 6.87 31.26 10.41
N GLY A 349 5.72 30.57 10.35
CA GLY A 349 4.39 31.13 10.56
C GLY A 349 4.07 31.44 12.02
N LYS A 350 3.18 32.40 12.29
CA LYS A 350 2.78 32.81 13.65
C LYS A 350 1.29 32.73 13.94
N GLU A 351 0.45 33.00 12.94
CA GLU A 351 -1.01 32.92 13.04
C GLU A 351 -1.56 32.20 11.79
N LEU A 352 -2.62 31.42 11.97
CA LEU A 352 -3.42 30.83 10.90
C LEU A 352 -4.68 31.69 10.67
N VAL A 353 -5.09 31.76 9.41
CA VAL A 353 -6.40 32.23 8.97
C VAL A 353 -7.15 31.04 8.39
N VAL A 354 -8.34 30.76 8.90
CA VAL A 354 -9.21 29.67 8.40
C VAL A 354 -10.50 30.27 7.85
N SER A 355 -10.89 29.90 6.63
CA SER A 355 -12.05 30.47 5.95
C SER A 355 -12.81 29.47 5.07
N TYR A 356 -14.13 29.61 5.02
CA TYR A 356 -15.02 28.80 4.20
C TYR A 356 -16.17 29.65 3.63
N ILE A 357 -16.84 29.15 2.60
CA ILE A 357 -17.95 29.85 1.94
C ILE A 357 -19.20 29.72 2.82
N GLY A 358 -19.80 30.83 3.24
CA GLY A 358 -20.89 30.84 4.20
C GLY A 358 -20.45 30.66 5.66
N SER A 359 -19.24 31.11 6.01
CA SER A 359 -18.77 31.12 7.40
C SER A 359 -17.83 32.30 7.69
N HIS A 360 -17.86 32.79 8.92
CA HIS A 360 -16.94 33.80 9.43
C HIS A 360 -15.51 33.25 9.46
N SER A 361 -14.55 34.02 8.95
CA SER A 361 -13.14 33.60 8.93
C SER A 361 -12.50 33.73 10.32
N ALA A 362 -11.83 32.68 10.80
CA ALA A 362 -11.19 32.63 12.11
C ALA A 362 -9.68 32.93 12.01
N GLU A 363 -9.18 33.81 12.86
CA GLU A 363 -7.73 34.05 13.03
C GLU A 363 -7.25 33.53 14.39
N LEU A 364 -6.22 32.68 14.39
CA LEU A 364 -5.68 32.04 15.60
C LEU A 364 -4.15 32.02 15.60
N PRO A 365 -3.45 32.38 16.70
CA PRO A 365 -2.02 32.14 16.81
C PRO A 365 -1.72 30.64 16.79
N ILE A 366 -0.59 30.23 16.23
CA ILE A 366 -0.17 28.83 16.23
C ILE A 366 0.28 28.45 17.65
N TYR A 367 -0.60 27.80 18.42
CA TYR A 367 -0.37 27.49 19.84
C TYR A 367 -0.11 26.00 20.11
N SER A 368 -0.31 25.13 19.12
CA SER A 368 -0.29 23.67 19.23
C SER A 368 0.01 23.05 17.87
N SER A 369 0.60 21.85 17.84
CA SER A 369 0.70 21.03 16.62
C SER A 369 -0.64 20.41 16.20
N VAL A 370 -1.62 20.37 17.11
CA VAL A 370 -3.02 20.01 16.79
C VAL A 370 -3.92 21.20 17.13
N MET A 371 -4.54 21.80 16.12
CA MET A 371 -5.43 22.97 16.24
C MET A 371 -6.76 22.70 15.54
N ASN A 372 -7.75 22.20 16.30
CA ASN A 372 -9.12 22.14 15.80
C ASN A 372 -9.71 23.55 15.79
N VAL A 373 -10.38 23.92 14.69
CA VAL A 373 -10.95 25.24 14.46
C VAL A 373 -12.44 25.11 14.22
N ARG A 374 -13.22 25.96 14.88
CA ARG A 374 -14.65 26.12 14.62
C ARG A 374 -14.85 27.41 13.85
N LEU A 375 -15.57 27.34 12.73
CA LEU A 375 -16.07 28.52 12.04
C LEU A 375 -17.53 28.71 12.44
N ASP A 376 -17.91 29.95 12.76
CA ASP A 376 -19.30 30.30 13.03
C ASP A 376 -19.98 30.71 11.70
N GLU A 377 -21.21 30.27 11.47
CA GLU A 377 -21.85 30.32 10.14
C GLU A 377 -22.16 31.76 9.66
N ASP A 378 -22.30 31.93 8.33
CA ASP A 378 -22.79 33.15 7.67
C ASP A 378 -23.92 32.75 6.70
N ILE A 379 -25.12 32.59 7.25
CA ILE A 379 -26.20 31.81 6.63
C ILE A 379 -26.92 32.61 5.53
N SER A 380 -26.71 32.18 4.29
CA SER A 380 -27.58 32.44 3.15
C SER A 380 -28.19 31.14 2.60
N GLN A 381 -29.06 30.53 3.41
CA GLN A 381 -30.21 29.63 3.10
C GLN A 381 -30.15 28.70 1.84
N LEU A 382 -30.47 27.40 1.90
CA LEU A 382 -31.54 26.70 2.65
C LEU A 382 -31.22 25.20 2.95
N ASP A 383 -31.64 24.71 4.12
CA ASP A 383 -32.63 23.64 4.42
C ASP A 383 -32.70 22.33 3.55
N GLU A 384 -33.06 21.13 4.07
CA GLU A 384 -33.64 20.75 5.39
C GLU A 384 -33.48 19.23 5.75
N VAL A 385 -33.53 18.91 7.06
CA VAL A 385 -34.07 17.69 7.76
C VAL A 385 -33.57 16.26 7.39
N VAL A 386 -33.05 15.36 8.28
CA VAL A 386 -33.36 14.90 9.68
C VAL A 386 -34.42 13.74 9.68
N VAL A 387 -34.38 12.61 10.44
CA VAL A 387 -34.30 12.41 11.91
C VAL A 387 -33.99 10.94 12.36
N ILE A 388 -33.43 10.79 13.57
CA ILE A 388 -33.53 9.75 14.66
C ILE A 388 -34.31 8.42 14.37
N GLY A 389 -33.96 7.21 14.89
CA GLY A 389 -32.89 6.79 15.82
C GLY A 389 -33.31 5.61 16.76
N TYR A 390 -32.74 5.54 17.98
CA TYR A 390 -32.93 4.60 19.13
C TYR A 390 -32.00 3.36 19.26
N GLY A 391 -31.70 2.97 20.51
CA GLY A 391 -30.86 1.82 20.89
C GLY A 391 -30.95 1.45 22.39
N SER A 392 -30.24 0.42 22.85
CA SER A 392 -30.13 0.00 24.27
C SER A 392 -28.92 -0.92 24.54
N GLN A 393 -28.43 -0.96 25.78
CA GLN A 393 -27.50 -1.97 26.34
C GLN A 393 -28.32 -3.13 27.00
N THR A 394 -27.80 -4.22 27.61
CA THR A 394 -26.52 -4.48 28.34
C THR A 394 -26.19 -5.99 28.46
N ARG A 395 -24.98 -6.31 28.98
CA ARG A 395 -24.40 -7.59 29.54
C ARG A 395 -25.41 -8.66 30.07
N ARG A 396 -25.11 -9.96 30.21
CA ARG A 396 -23.85 -10.75 30.48
C ARG A 396 -24.03 -12.20 29.88
N GLU A 397 -23.25 -13.29 30.04
CA GLU A 397 -22.19 -13.71 30.98
C GLU A 397 -21.09 -14.67 30.40
N THR A 398 -20.86 -15.87 30.98
CA THR A 398 -19.61 -16.70 30.85
C THR A 398 -19.88 -18.20 30.66
N THR A 399 -18.96 -18.96 30.03
CA THR A 399 -18.64 -20.39 30.37
C THR A 399 -17.29 -20.84 29.75
N ASN A 400 -16.78 -22.05 30.10
CA ASN A 400 -15.34 -22.35 30.15
C ASN A 400 -14.72 -23.21 29.03
N ALA A 401 -13.39 -23.03 28.90
CA ALA A 401 -12.35 -23.71 28.12
C ALA A 401 -12.33 -25.25 27.96
N VAL A 402 -11.59 -25.69 26.93
CA VAL A 402 -10.77 -26.93 26.92
C VAL A 402 -9.37 -26.61 26.36
N SER A 403 -8.36 -27.41 26.72
CA SER A 403 -6.91 -27.10 26.69
C SER A 403 -6.15 -27.33 25.38
N SER A 404 -5.02 -26.62 25.24
CA SER A 404 -3.89 -26.93 24.34
C SER A 404 -3.09 -28.17 24.80
N VAL A 405 -2.22 -28.70 23.93
CA VAL A 405 -1.33 -29.86 24.23
C VAL A 405 0.05 -29.64 23.60
N ASN A 406 1.13 -29.88 24.36
CA ASN A 406 2.52 -29.76 23.92
C ASN A 406 3.00 -30.94 23.05
N VAL A 407 3.98 -30.69 22.16
CA VAL A 407 4.35 -31.60 21.05
C VAL A 407 5.83 -32.01 21.06
N GLU A 408 6.39 -32.37 22.21
CA GLU A 408 7.72 -33.03 22.27
C GLU A 408 7.62 -34.55 22.15
N ASN A 409 6.57 -35.16 22.71
CA ASN A 409 6.41 -36.62 22.82
C ASN A 409 5.62 -37.27 21.65
N PHE A 410 5.77 -36.78 20.41
CA PHE A 410 4.97 -37.29 19.26
C PHE A 410 5.76 -37.89 18.09
N LEU A 411 7.06 -37.60 17.94
CA LEU A 411 7.88 -38.17 16.86
C LEU A 411 8.54 -39.52 17.22
N SER A 412 8.65 -39.83 18.51
CA SER A 412 8.98 -41.18 19.00
C SER A 412 7.72 -42.07 19.07
N GLY A 413 7.78 -43.23 18.40
CA GLY A 413 6.81 -44.33 18.61
C GLY A 413 5.41 -44.22 17.96
N LYS A 414 4.92 -43.04 17.56
CA LYS A 414 3.53 -42.88 17.08
C LYS A 414 3.29 -42.96 15.56
N THR A 415 4.32 -43.16 14.73
CA THR A 415 4.13 -43.47 13.30
C THR A 415 5.02 -44.59 12.78
N ALA A 416 4.43 -45.53 12.03
CA ALA A 416 5.14 -46.71 11.55
C ALA A 416 6.25 -46.38 10.55
N GLY A 417 7.48 -46.80 10.88
CA GLY A 417 8.66 -46.67 10.02
C GLY A 417 9.39 -45.32 10.08
N VAL A 418 9.31 -44.61 11.20
CA VAL A 418 10.26 -43.53 11.54
C VAL A 418 11.34 -44.10 12.46
N GLN A 419 12.61 -43.86 12.15
CA GLN A 419 13.72 -44.04 13.08
C GLN A 419 14.39 -42.69 13.34
N VAL A 420 14.47 -42.33 14.61
CA VAL A 420 15.29 -41.23 15.12
C VAL A 420 16.52 -41.87 15.78
N THR A 421 17.69 -41.31 15.55
CA THR A 421 18.94 -41.71 16.21
C THR A 421 19.67 -40.44 16.61
N ASN A 422 20.28 -40.45 17.80
CA ASN A 422 20.78 -39.27 18.52
C ASN A 422 21.51 -38.27 17.61
N GLY A 423 21.02 -37.02 17.57
CA GLY A 423 21.60 -35.93 16.77
C GLY A 423 21.11 -35.90 15.32
N SER A 424 20.18 -34.97 15.04
CA SER A 424 19.80 -34.42 13.71
C SER A 424 19.45 -35.38 12.54
N ASN A 425 19.50 -36.70 12.71
CA ASN A 425 19.27 -37.68 11.65
C ASN A 425 17.89 -38.36 11.75
N ILE A 426 16.87 -37.77 11.10
CA ILE A 426 15.54 -38.36 10.93
C ILE A 426 15.54 -39.27 9.70
N LYS A 427 15.27 -40.58 9.87
CA LYS A 427 15.23 -41.56 8.77
C LYS A 427 13.83 -42.16 8.59
N LEU A 428 13.35 -42.16 7.34
CA LEU A 428 12.01 -42.61 6.94
C LEU A 428 12.08 -43.93 6.19
N ARG A 429 11.84 -45.03 6.92
CA ARG A 429 11.99 -46.44 6.51
C ARG A 429 13.43 -46.83 6.12
N GLY A 430 13.62 -48.13 5.93
CA GLY A 430 14.93 -48.78 5.78
C GLY A 430 15.64 -48.47 4.46
N ILE A 431 16.91 -48.86 4.42
CA ILE A 431 17.90 -48.63 3.35
C ILE A 431 17.33 -48.92 1.96
N ASN A 432 17.26 -47.90 1.10
CA ASN A 432 16.89 -48.05 -0.33
C ASN A 432 18.02 -47.65 -1.30
N SER A 433 19.18 -47.20 -0.79
CA SER A 433 20.40 -47.03 -1.58
C SER A 433 21.64 -47.18 -0.70
N LEU A 434 22.67 -47.84 -1.21
CA LEU A 434 23.98 -47.99 -0.55
C LEU A 434 24.96 -46.83 -0.88
N LYS A 435 24.56 -45.87 -1.74
CA LYS A 435 25.42 -44.74 -2.18
C LYS A 435 24.68 -43.40 -2.35
N GLY A 436 23.40 -43.29 -1.98
CA GLY A 436 22.60 -42.07 -2.10
C GLY A 436 22.39 -41.37 -0.76
N ASN A 437 22.37 -40.03 -0.76
CA ASN A 437 21.99 -39.27 0.44
C ASN A 437 20.49 -39.47 0.72
N ASN A 438 20.17 -40.03 1.90
CA ASN A 438 18.84 -40.55 2.23
C ASN A 438 18.05 -39.59 3.14
N THR A 439 18.31 -38.29 3.03
CA THR A 439 17.55 -37.23 3.70
C THR A 439 16.20 -37.00 3.01
N PRO A 440 15.09 -36.78 3.74
CA PRO A 440 13.84 -36.30 3.16
C PRO A 440 13.97 -34.84 2.71
N LEU A 441 13.04 -34.39 1.87
CA LEU A 441 12.89 -32.97 1.54
C LEU A 441 12.13 -32.26 2.67
N PHE A 442 12.63 -31.14 3.17
CA PHE A 442 11.92 -30.27 4.11
C PHE A 442 11.17 -29.18 3.34
N VAL A 443 9.96 -28.84 3.80
CA VAL A 443 9.10 -27.82 3.18
C VAL A 443 8.43 -27.01 4.29
N LEU A 444 8.69 -25.71 4.37
CA LEU A 444 8.06 -24.79 5.32
C LEU A 444 7.02 -23.93 4.60
N ASP A 445 5.76 -23.97 5.05
CA ASP A 445 4.64 -23.20 4.49
C ASP A 445 4.46 -23.33 2.95
N GLY A 446 4.92 -24.46 2.39
CA GLY A 446 4.89 -24.77 0.96
C GLY A 446 6.21 -24.53 0.21
N ILE A 447 7.16 -23.80 0.80
CA ILE A 447 8.48 -23.50 0.23
C ILE A 447 9.48 -24.60 0.64
N PRO A 448 10.18 -25.28 -0.29
CA PRO A 448 11.23 -26.23 0.06
C PRO A 448 12.45 -25.55 0.70
N ILE A 449 12.96 -26.10 1.80
CA ILE A 449 14.14 -25.61 2.53
C ILE A 449 15.22 -26.69 2.64
N SER A 450 16.46 -26.28 2.91
CA SER A 450 17.58 -27.19 3.17
C SER A 450 17.56 -27.79 4.59
N SER A 451 18.45 -28.75 4.83
CA SER A 451 18.70 -29.32 6.16
C SER A 451 19.27 -28.32 7.17
N ASN A 452 19.89 -27.23 6.70
CA ASN A 452 20.59 -26.27 7.55
C ASN A 452 19.63 -25.18 8.02
N GLU A 453 18.86 -24.60 7.09
CA GLU A 453 17.72 -23.73 7.40
C GLU A 453 16.73 -24.44 8.33
N MET A 454 16.52 -25.75 8.15
CA MET A 454 15.70 -26.57 9.06
C MET A 454 16.25 -26.63 10.50
N SER A 455 17.56 -26.58 10.71
CA SER A 455 18.16 -26.54 12.06
C SER A 455 18.19 -25.14 12.69
N GLU A 456 17.86 -24.10 11.92
CA GLU A 456 17.80 -22.70 12.38
C GLU A 456 16.37 -22.27 12.74
N ILE A 457 15.35 -23.05 12.37
CA ILE A 457 13.95 -22.79 12.74
C ILE A 457 13.70 -23.14 14.21
N ASP A 458 13.23 -22.16 14.98
CA ASP A 458 12.69 -22.35 16.32
C ASP A 458 11.50 -23.36 16.31
N PRO A 459 11.59 -24.48 17.07
CA PRO A 459 10.49 -25.42 17.21
C PRO A 459 9.19 -24.78 17.74
N GLU A 460 9.27 -23.71 18.53
CA GLU A 460 8.08 -22.98 18.98
C GLU A 460 7.39 -22.20 17.87
N MET A 461 8.02 -21.94 16.73
CA MET A 461 7.34 -21.35 15.57
C MET A 461 6.50 -22.36 14.77
N ILE A 462 6.64 -23.67 15.01
CA ILE A 462 5.91 -24.71 14.25
C ILE A 462 4.52 -24.97 14.83
N ALA A 463 3.48 -24.91 13.99
CA ALA A 463 2.11 -25.28 14.33
C ALA A 463 1.81 -26.76 14.07
N SER A 464 2.37 -27.33 13.00
CA SER A 464 2.18 -28.74 12.66
C SER A 464 3.29 -29.29 11.77
N VAL A 465 3.55 -30.60 11.89
CA VAL A 465 4.48 -31.36 11.06
C VAL A 465 3.72 -32.52 10.40
N GLY A 466 3.67 -32.53 9.07
CA GLY A 466 3.10 -33.60 8.26
C GLY A 466 4.19 -34.33 7.46
N VAL A 467 4.01 -35.63 7.22
CA VAL A 467 4.98 -36.44 6.46
C VAL A 467 4.31 -37.10 5.26
N LEU A 468 4.67 -36.67 4.05
CA LEU A 468 4.28 -37.33 2.81
C LEU A 468 5.23 -38.48 2.51
N LYS A 469 4.66 -39.64 2.15
CA LYS A 469 5.38 -40.88 1.82
C LYS A 469 4.98 -41.37 0.42
N ASN A 470 5.90 -42.03 -0.26
CA ASN A 470 5.71 -42.71 -1.55
C ASN A 470 5.13 -41.76 -2.64
N LEU A 471 4.31 -42.30 -3.56
CA LEU A 471 3.79 -41.64 -4.75
C LEU A 471 3.18 -40.23 -4.52
N LYS A 472 2.56 -39.97 -3.35
CA LYS A 472 2.01 -38.63 -3.04
C LYS A 472 3.09 -37.56 -2.84
N ALA A 473 4.27 -37.93 -2.35
CA ALA A 473 5.41 -37.03 -2.23
C ALA A 473 6.01 -36.74 -3.61
N THR A 474 6.28 -37.78 -4.40
CA THR A 474 6.82 -37.66 -5.76
C THR A 474 5.88 -36.93 -6.72
N SER A 475 4.57 -37.07 -6.56
CA SER A 475 3.54 -36.39 -7.37
C SER A 475 3.40 -34.89 -7.09
N LEU A 476 3.94 -34.38 -5.98
CA LEU A 476 3.86 -32.96 -5.61
C LEU A 476 5.22 -32.26 -5.65
N TYR A 477 6.30 -32.97 -5.31
CA TYR A 477 7.66 -32.41 -5.18
C TYR A 477 8.69 -33.10 -6.10
N GLY A 478 8.22 -33.86 -7.09
CA GLY A 478 9.05 -34.51 -8.11
C GLY A 478 10.07 -35.50 -7.53
N THR A 479 11.20 -35.65 -8.21
CA THR A 479 12.30 -36.54 -7.79
C THR A 479 12.88 -36.18 -6.41
N ARG A 480 12.83 -34.90 -6.00
CA ARG A 480 13.24 -34.44 -4.66
C ARG A 480 12.36 -35.05 -3.55
N GLY A 481 11.09 -35.36 -3.84
CA GLY A 481 10.18 -36.02 -2.89
C GLY A 481 10.34 -37.54 -2.79
N SER A 482 11.27 -38.17 -3.52
CA SER A 482 11.43 -39.63 -3.56
C SER A 482 11.81 -40.26 -2.21
N ASN A 483 12.62 -39.57 -1.40
CA ASN A 483 12.96 -39.97 -0.03
C ASN A 483 11.87 -39.63 1.01
N GLY A 484 10.69 -39.15 0.57
CA GLY A 484 9.66 -38.56 1.40
C GLY A 484 9.84 -37.05 1.58
N VAL A 485 8.76 -36.38 2.01
CA VAL A 485 8.71 -34.94 2.26
C VAL A 485 8.16 -34.68 3.65
N ILE A 486 8.86 -33.87 4.44
CA ILE A 486 8.41 -33.34 5.72
C ILE A 486 7.89 -31.93 5.47
N ILE A 487 6.56 -31.77 5.54
CA ILE A 487 5.88 -30.48 5.43
C ILE A 487 5.68 -29.94 6.83
N MET A 488 6.06 -28.70 7.04
CA MET A 488 5.90 -27.96 8.29
C MET A 488 5.09 -26.70 8.00
N THR A 489 4.21 -26.35 8.94
CA THR A 489 3.41 -25.14 8.85
C THR A 489 3.66 -24.30 10.10
N THR A 490 3.94 -23.01 9.92
CA THR A 490 4.21 -22.10 11.04
C THR A 490 2.94 -21.75 11.82
N LYS A 491 3.12 -21.31 13.07
CA LYS A 491 2.05 -20.71 13.88
C LYS A 491 1.69 -19.35 13.27
N LYS A 492 0.44 -19.22 12.82
CA LYS A 492 -0.13 -17.98 12.24
C LYS A 492 -0.18 -16.84 13.26
N SER A 493 -0.49 -15.61 12.81
CA SER A 493 -0.46 -14.42 13.68
C SER A 493 -1.28 -14.58 14.97
N THR A 494 -0.82 -14.04 16.09
CA THR A 494 -1.70 -13.86 17.27
C THR A 494 -2.48 -12.56 17.10
N VAL A 495 -3.80 -12.62 17.21
CA VAL A 495 -4.66 -11.43 17.30
C VAL A 495 -4.73 -10.99 18.76
N GLN A 496 -4.54 -9.69 19.02
CA GLN A 496 -4.77 -9.05 20.30
C GLN A 496 -5.73 -7.87 20.08
N ASP A 497 -6.95 -7.98 20.59
CA ASP A 497 -7.91 -6.88 20.57
C ASP A 497 -7.79 -6.04 21.84
N ASP A 498 -7.44 -4.77 21.66
CA ASP A 498 -7.53 -3.71 22.67
C ASP A 498 -8.83 -2.93 22.45
N ILE A 499 -9.24 -2.10 23.42
CA ILE A 499 -10.54 -1.40 23.46
C ILE A 499 -10.77 -0.52 22.21
N THR A 500 -9.69 -0.06 21.56
CA THR A 500 -9.73 0.81 20.38
C THR A 500 -8.87 0.34 19.20
N THR A 501 -8.12 -0.76 19.32
CA THR A 501 -7.18 -1.23 18.28
C THR A 501 -7.05 -2.75 18.24
N THR A 502 -7.08 -3.35 17.06
CA THR A 502 -6.67 -4.74 16.85
C THR A 502 -5.21 -4.78 16.42
N LYS A 503 -4.43 -5.67 17.05
CA LYS A 503 -3.02 -5.93 16.71
C LYS A 503 -2.86 -7.37 16.22
N PHE A 504 -2.19 -7.54 15.09
CA PHE A 504 -1.80 -8.84 14.53
C PHE A 504 -0.30 -9.01 14.70
N VAL A 505 0.12 -9.81 15.69
CA VAL A 505 1.53 -10.14 15.93
C VAL A 505 1.95 -11.22 14.96
N ILE A 506 2.78 -10.89 13.97
CA ILE A 506 3.26 -11.81 12.95
C ILE A 506 4.41 -12.63 13.55
N LYS A 507 4.25 -13.95 13.62
CA LYS A 507 5.21 -14.85 14.32
C LYS A 507 6.47 -15.20 13.52
N LYS A 508 6.50 -14.84 12.25
CA LYS A 508 7.66 -14.99 11.37
C LYS A 508 8.26 -13.59 11.15
N PRO A 509 9.59 -13.40 11.27
CA PRO A 509 10.21 -12.14 10.89
C PRO A 509 10.14 -11.91 9.37
N TYR A 510 10.25 -10.64 8.96
CA TYR A 510 10.21 -10.22 7.57
C TYR A 510 11.29 -9.18 7.27
N SER A 511 11.80 -9.21 6.04
CA SER A 511 12.59 -8.12 5.46
C SER A 511 11.73 -7.30 4.50
N ILE A 512 11.80 -5.97 4.59
CA ILE A 512 11.04 -5.00 3.80
C ILE A 512 11.96 -3.83 3.43
N ALA A 513 12.27 -3.70 2.14
CA ALA A 513 13.15 -2.65 1.63
C ALA A 513 12.50 -1.25 1.73
N SER A 514 13.32 -0.20 1.70
CA SER A 514 12.89 1.21 1.79
C SER A 514 12.66 1.87 0.42
N ASP A 515 12.14 1.11 -0.54
CA ASP A 515 11.80 1.57 -1.90
C ASP A 515 10.39 2.19 -1.99
N GLY A 516 9.44 1.62 -1.23
CA GLY A 516 8.01 1.91 -1.27
C GLY A 516 7.18 0.83 -1.96
N ASP A 517 7.79 -0.29 -2.38
CA ASP A 517 7.08 -1.41 -2.99
C ASP A 517 6.29 -2.24 -1.97
N ILE A 518 5.30 -2.99 -2.46
CA ILE A 518 4.36 -3.73 -1.61
C ILE A 518 4.91 -5.11 -1.26
N THR A 519 5.20 -5.32 0.03
CA THR A 519 5.47 -6.64 0.61
C THR A 519 4.17 -7.24 1.15
N ALA A 520 3.80 -8.42 0.63
CA ALA A 520 2.60 -9.14 1.06
C ALA A 520 2.90 -10.13 2.21
N ILE A 521 2.36 -9.85 3.40
CA ILE A 521 2.47 -10.70 4.60
C ILE A 521 1.16 -11.47 4.80
N GLU A 522 1.18 -12.80 4.99
CA GLU A 522 -0.02 -13.53 5.42
C GLU A 522 -0.24 -13.33 6.93
N ILE A 523 -1.42 -12.82 7.28
CA ILE A 523 -1.90 -12.71 8.66
C ILE A 523 -2.45 -14.09 9.07
N ASN A 524 -3.43 -14.57 8.31
CA ASN A 524 -4.10 -15.84 8.56
C ASN A 524 -4.72 -16.42 7.27
N THR A 525 -5.11 -17.70 7.29
CA THR A 525 -6.02 -18.26 6.27
C THR A 525 -7.08 -19.09 6.96
N PHE A 526 -8.33 -18.66 6.80
CA PHE A 526 -9.54 -19.27 7.35
C PHE A 526 -10.17 -20.24 6.34
N LYS A 527 -11.00 -21.16 6.83
CA LYS A 527 -11.87 -22.02 6.03
C LYS A 527 -13.31 -21.73 6.43
N LEU A 528 -14.11 -21.30 5.47
CA LEU A 528 -15.49 -20.87 5.68
C LEU A 528 -16.44 -21.85 4.99
N ASP A 529 -17.39 -22.39 5.75
CA ASP A 529 -18.45 -23.19 5.17
C ASP A 529 -19.44 -22.25 4.46
N ALA A 530 -19.49 -22.37 3.13
CA ALA A 530 -20.21 -21.45 2.25
C ALA A 530 -21.29 -22.20 1.46
N LYS A 531 -22.49 -21.62 1.38
CA LYS A 531 -23.52 -22.06 0.43
C LYS A 531 -23.21 -21.44 -0.93
N TYR A 532 -23.15 -22.26 -1.97
CA TYR A 532 -23.00 -21.82 -3.36
C TYR A 532 -24.36 -21.76 -4.05
N GLU A 533 -24.61 -20.71 -4.83
CA GLU A 533 -25.87 -20.46 -5.53
C GLU A 533 -25.58 -19.70 -6.83
N TYR A 534 -26.35 -19.92 -7.89
CA TYR A 534 -26.28 -19.04 -9.06
C TYR A 534 -27.24 -17.86 -8.88
N PHE A 535 -26.83 -16.66 -9.31
CA PHE A 535 -27.61 -15.44 -9.18
C PHE A 535 -27.72 -14.70 -10.53
N ALA A 536 -28.92 -14.21 -10.85
CA ALA A 536 -29.16 -13.40 -12.04
C ALA A 536 -30.14 -12.25 -11.76
N ALA A 537 -29.84 -11.06 -12.26
CA ALA A 537 -30.67 -9.86 -12.12
C ALA A 537 -30.73 -9.08 -13.45
N PRO A 538 -31.42 -9.60 -14.49
CA PRO A 538 -31.28 -9.14 -15.88
C PRO A 538 -31.85 -7.74 -16.17
N ILE A 539 -32.50 -7.09 -15.20
CA ILE A 539 -32.80 -5.65 -15.27
C ILE A 539 -31.57 -4.76 -15.02
N VAL A 540 -30.54 -5.30 -14.36
CA VAL A 540 -29.25 -4.65 -14.10
C VAL A 540 -28.15 -5.21 -15.00
N ASN A 541 -28.07 -6.54 -15.10
CA ASN A 541 -27.08 -7.24 -15.92
C ASN A 541 -27.59 -8.65 -16.28
N GLU A 542 -27.58 -9.00 -17.57
CA GLU A 542 -28.04 -10.32 -18.07
C GLU A 542 -27.06 -11.47 -17.78
N ASN A 543 -25.83 -11.16 -17.33
CA ASN A 543 -24.88 -12.16 -16.88
C ASN A 543 -25.38 -12.94 -15.65
N VAL A 544 -25.13 -14.25 -15.64
CA VAL A 544 -25.37 -15.13 -14.49
C VAL A 544 -24.07 -15.28 -13.70
N PHE A 545 -24.13 -14.96 -12.42
CA PHE A 545 -23.01 -15.02 -11.49
C PHE A 545 -23.08 -16.29 -10.65
N LEU A 546 -21.95 -16.96 -10.42
CA LEU A 546 -21.85 -17.89 -9.30
C LEU A 546 -21.59 -17.05 -8.04
N THR A 547 -22.33 -17.27 -6.96
CA THR A 547 -22.08 -16.62 -5.66
C THR A 547 -21.83 -17.66 -4.58
N SER A 548 -21.16 -17.21 -3.51
CA SER A 548 -20.96 -17.97 -2.28
C SER A 548 -21.32 -17.11 -1.08
N THR A 549 -22.24 -17.61 -0.25
CA THR A 549 -22.70 -16.94 0.97
C THR A 549 -22.23 -17.71 2.19
N PHE A 550 -21.58 -17.03 3.14
CA PHE A 550 -21.05 -17.61 4.38
C PHE A 550 -21.45 -16.78 5.60
N LYS A 551 -21.39 -17.41 6.78
CA LYS A 551 -21.84 -16.84 8.06
C LYS A 551 -20.69 -16.67 9.03
N ASP A 552 -20.99 -16.08 10.19
CA ASP A 552 -20.11 -16.00 11.35
C ASP A 552 -18.74 -15.35 11.05
N TRP A 553 -18.69 -14.50 10.01
CA TRP A 553 -17.48 -13.83 9.53
C TRP A 553 -16.95 -12.80 10.53
N GLU A 554 -17.83 -12.31 11.41
CA GLU A 554 -17.55 -11.36 12.49
C GLU A 554 -16.42 -11.85 13.41
N GLN A 555 -16.29 -13.17 13.61
CA GLN A 555 -15.28 -13.77 14.52
C GLN A 555 -13.82 -13.68 14.02
N TYR A 556 -13.60 -13.24 12.77
CA TYR A 556 -12.28 -13.24 12.14
C TYR A 556 -11.59 -11.87 12.12
N ASN A 557 -12.21 -10.84 12.72
CA ASN A 557 -11.74 -9.46 12.78
C ASN A 557 -11.26 -8.94 11.41
N LEU A 558 -12.07 -9.19 10.37
CA LEU A 558 -11.81 -8.72 9.00
C LEU A 558 -11.91 -7.19 8.95
N LEU A 559 -11.08 -6.58 8.11
CA LEU A 559 -11.08 -5.15 7.80
C LEU A 559 -11.58 -4.88 6.37
N PRO A 560 -12.14 -3.69 6.07
CA PRO A 560 -12.52 -3.34 4.71
C PRO A 560 -11.30 -3.40 3.76
N GLY A 561 -11.40 -4.11 2.64
CA GLY A 561 -10.27 -4.28 1.72
C GLY A 561 -10.57 -5.07 0.46
N GLU A 562 -9.67 -5.00 -0.52
CA GLU A 562 -9.79 -5.76 -1.78
C GLU A 562 -9.57 -7.26 -1.56
N ALA A 563 -10.37 -8.08 -2.25
CA ALA A 563 -10.25 -9.53 -2.32
C ALA A 563 -10.06 -10.02 -3.76
N SER A 564 -8.98 -10.76 -4.02
CA SER A 564 -8.73 -11.46 -5.28
C SER A 564 -9.39 -12.84 -5.26
N ILE A 565 -10.24 -13.13 -6.24
CA ILE A 565 -11.10 -14.32 -6.24
C ILE A 565 -10.57 -15.38 -7.22
N TYR A 566 -10.54 -16.63 -6.77
CA TYR A 566 -10.11 -17.78 -7.56
C TYR A 566 -11.11 -18.93 -7.44
N PHE A 567 -11.58 -19.45 -8.57
CA PHE A 567 -12.49 -20.58 -8.65
C PHE A 567 -11.90 -21.69 -9.52
N LYS A 568 -11.87 -22.93 -9.01
CA LYS A 568 -11.24 -24.11 -9.63
C LYS A 568 -9.77 -23.93 -10.03
N GLY A 569 -9.06 -23.00 -9.37
CA GLY A 569 -7.67 -22.63 -9.64
C GLY A 569 -7.48 -21.48 -10.63
N THR A 570 -8.53 -21.06 -11.33
CA THR A 570 -8.51 -19.91 -12.25
C THR A 570 -8.88 -18.62 -11.50
N TYR A 571 -8.21 -17.51 -11.82
CA TYR A 571 -8.61 -16.18 -11.32
C TYR A 571 -9.94 -15.75 -11.95
N ALA A 572 -10.90 -15.36 -11.11
CA ALA A 572 -12.27 -15.04 -11.50
C ALA A 572 -12.60 -13.54 -11.42
N GLY A 573 -11.78 -12.73 -10.74
CA GLY A 573 -11.96 -11.29 -10.61
C GLY A 573 -11.52 -10.74 -9.25
N LYS A 574 -11.85 -9.47 -8.99
CA LYS A 574 -11.77 -8.86 -7.64
C LYS A 574 -13.16 -8.59 -7.08
N THR A 575 -13.23 -8.49 -5.76
CA THR A 575 -14.34 -7.88 -5.01
C THR A 575 -13.78 -7.09 -3.82
N THR A 576 -14.65 -6.55 -2.98
CA THR A 576 -14.30 -5.89 -1.72
C THR A 576 -14.97 -6.62 -0.56
N ILE A 577 -14.20 -6.95 0.48
CA ILE A 577 -14.79 -7.32 1.78
C ILE A 577 -15.16 -6.02 2.48
N ASP A 578 -16.40 -5.95 2.97
CA ASP A 578 -16.89 -4.87 3.84
C ASP A 578 -17.46 -5.49 5.13
N PRO A 579 -16.71 -5.42 6.26
CA PRO A 579 -17.10 -5.95 7.56
C PRO A 579 -18.01 -4.98 8.35
N TYR A 580 -18.41 -3.84 7.78
CA TYR A 580 -19.28 -2.87 8.45
C TYR A 580 -20.74 -2.95 7.96
N THR A 581 -21.03 -3.88 7.03
CA THR A 581 -22.41 -4.18 6.63
C THR A 581 -23.19 -4.83 7.78
N THR A 582 -24.45 -4.44 7.97
CA THR A 582 -25.34 -4.97 9.02
C THR A 582 -25.92 -6.36 8.68
N GLN A 583 -25.20 -7.15 7.87
CA GLN A 583 -25.67 -8.41 7.30
C GLN A 583 -25.04 -9.63 7.99
N LYS A 584 -25.90 -10.48 8.57
CA LYS A 584 -25.50 -11.75 9.23
C LYS A 584 -24.89 -12.80 8.28
N GLU A 585 -24.89 -12.53 6.98
CA GLU A 585 -24.41 -13.42 5.93
C GLU A 585 -23.65 -12.57 4.92
N MET A 586 -22.38 -12.88 4.66
CA MET A 586 -21.57 -12.19 3.66
C MET A 586 -21.65 -12.97 2.35
N THR A 587 -22.01 -12.28 1.26
CA THR A 587 -22.14 -12.89 -0.08
C THR A 587 -21.08 -12.36 -1.01
N VAL A 588 -20.27 -13.27 -1.56
CA VAL A 588 -19.18 -12.98 -2.49
C VAL A 588 -19.53 -13.53 -3.87
N SER A 589 -19.28 -12.74 -4.92
CA SER A 589 -19.36 -13.22 -6.31
C SER A 589 -18.09 -14.01 -6.65
N LEU A 590 -18.24 -15.15 -7.31
CA LEU A 590 -17.17 -16.05 -7.75
C LEU A 590 -16.96 -16.04 -9.27
N GLY A 591 -17.51 -15.03 -9.96
CA GLY A 591 -17.39 -14.83 -11.40
C GLY A 591 -18.66 -15.15 -12.18
N ILE A 592 -18.61 -14.94 -13.49
CA ILE A 592 -19.71 -15.13 -14.43
C ILE A 592 -19.61 -16.52 -15.07
N ASP A 593 -20.72 -17.26 -15.16
CA ASP A 593 -20.78 -18.57 -15.81
C ASP A 593 -21.56 -18.47 -17.14
N GLN A 594 -20.84 -18.24 -18.23
CA GLN A 594 -21.40 -18.05 -19.58
C GLN A 594 -22.19 -19.27 -20.11
N ASN A 595 -22.12 -20.42 -19.44
CA ASN A 595 -22.92 -21.59 -19.79
C ASN A 595 -24.39 -21.46 -19.32
N ILE A 596 -24.71 -20.46 -18.49
CA ILE A 596 -26.07 -20.18 -18.03
C ILE A 596 -26.45 -18.81 -18.55
N THR A 597 -27.54 -18.74 -19.33
CA THR A 597 -27.97 -17.51 -20.00
C THR A 597 -29.35 -17.10 -19.52
N VAL A 598 -29.51 -15.84 -19.13
CA VAL A 598 -30.79 -15.23 -18.74
C VAL A 598 -31.02 -13.99 -19.60
N THR A 599 -32.14 -13.91 -20.33
CA THR A 599 -32.46 -12.77 -21.21
C THR A 599 -33.83 -12.18 -20.90
N ARG A 600 -33.90 -10.85 -20.79
CA ARG A 600 -35.08 -10.08 -20.36
C ARG A 600 -35.76 -9.38 -21.53
N LYS A 601 -36.74 -10.05 -22.14
CA LYS A 601 -37.42 -9.58 -23.35
C LYS A 601 -38.71 -8.84 -22.97
N GLN A 602 -38.78 -7.54 -23.26
CA GLN A 602 -40.01 -6.76 -23.07
C GLN A 602 -41.01 -7.03 -24.20
N ASN A 603 -42.20 -7.47 -23.83
CA ASN A 603 -43.34 -7.57 -24.74
C ASN A 603 -44.02 -6.19 -24.88
N LYS A 604 -44.12 -5.67 -26.11
CA LYS A 604 -44.76 -4.37 -26.40
C LYS A 604 -46.24 -4.56 -26.70
N ASN A 605 -47.09 -3.69 -26.18
CA ASN A 605 -48.53 -3.58 -26.50
C ASN A 605 -49.33 -4.89 -26.28
N PHE A 606 -49.07 -5.62 -25.19
CA PHE A 606 -49.66 -6.95 -24.97
C PHE A 606 -51.16 -6.95 -24.60
N LYS A 607 -51.69 -5.84 -24.08
CA LYS A 607 -53.14 -5.58 -23.94
C LYS A 607 -53.55 -4.56 -25.02
N SER A 608 -54.75 -4.73 -25.59
CA SER A 608 -55.18 -3.94 -26.76
C SER A 608 -56.39 -3.03 -26.50
N LYS A 609 -56.30 -1.81 -27.04
CA LYS A 609 -57.38 -0.83 -27.35
C LYS A 609 -57.84 0.20 -26.29
N SER A 610 -58.27 1.31 -26.89
CA SER A 610 -59.21 2.35 -26.41
C SER A 610 -58.67 3.44 -25.47
N PHE A 611 -59.23 4.65 -25.64
CA PHE A 611 -58.66 5.91 -25.14
C PHE A 611 -59.77 6.89 -24.75
N THR A 612 -60.22 6.82 -23.50
CA THR A 612 -61.13 7.80 -22.89
C THR A 612 -60.68 8.07 -21.44
N GLY A 613 -60.20 9.29 -21.15
CA GLY A 613 -59.70 9.67 -19.83
C GLY A 613 -58.50 10.63 -19.86
N SER A 614 -58.14 11.21 -18.70
CA SER A 614 -57.08 12.22 -18.53
C SER A 614 -55.67 11.65 -18.33
N ASN A 615 -55.54 10.34 -18.10
CA ASN A 615 -54.28 9.67 -17.81
C ASN A 615 -53.71 8.93 -19.03
N ARG A 616 -52.37 8.80 -19.08
CA ARG A 616 -51.69 7.78 -19.87
C ARG A 616 -51.73 6.47 -19.10
N ILE A 617 -51.86 5.38 -19.84
CA ILE A 617 -51.73 4.01 -19.36
C ILE A 617 -50.51 3.43 -20.08
N LEU A 618 -49.69 2.68 -19.34
CA LEU A 618 -48.46 2.10 -19.83
C LEU A 618 -48.35 0.66 -19.33
N ASP A 619 -48.81 -0.26 -20.16
CA ASP A 619 -48.71 -1.69 -19.87
C ASP A 619 -47.27 -2.19 -20.10
N ARG A 620 -46.83 -3.10 -19.24
CA ARG A 620 -45.54 -3.77 -19.32
C ARG A 620 -45.70 -5.25 -19.05
N LYS A 621 -45.18 -6.08 -19.94
CA LYS A 621 -44.95 -7.51 -19.69
C LYS A 621 -43.50 -7.83 -20.06
N TYR A 622 -42.82 -8.55 -19.19
CA TYR A 622 -41.46 -9.04 -19.40
C TYR A 622 -41.48 -10.55 -19.37
N ASN A 623 -40.83 -11.15 -20.36
CA ASN A 623 -40.52 -12.57 -20.39
C ASN A 623 -39.04 -12.71 -20.03
N LEU A 624 -38.74 -13.54 -19.03
CA LEU A 624 -37.38 -13.90 -18.63
C LEU A 624 -37.10 -15.29 -19.18
N GLU A 625 -36.22 -15.39 -20.16
CA GLU A 625 -35.83 -16.65 -20.80
C GLU A 625 -34.52 -17.14 -20.17
N ILE A 626 -34.55 -18.31 -19.54
CA ILE A 626 -33.45 -18.88 -18.76
C ILE A 626 -33.04 -20.20 -19.39
N LYS A 627 -31.74 -20.41 -19.60
CA LYS A 627 -31.22 -21.68 -20.13
C LYS A 627 -29.97 -22.15 -19.40
N ASN A 628 -29.98 -23.39 -18.95
CA ASN A 628 -28.84 -24.09 -18.37
C ASN A 628 -28.13 -24.93 -19.45
N ASN A 629 -27.10 -24.40 -20.12
CA ASN A 629 -26.34 -25.14 -21.13
C ASN A 629 -25.31 -26.13 -20.51
N LYS A 630 -25.34 -26.37 -19.19
CA LYS A 630 -24.41 -27.27 -18.50
C LYS A 630 -24.87 -28.72 -18.55
N ALA A 631 -23.93 -29.64 -18.33
CA ALA A 631 -24.18 -31.08 -18.19
C ALA A 631 -24.66 -31.51 -16.79
N VAL A 632 -24.90 -30.54 -15.89
CA VAL A 632 -25.32 -30.75 -14.49
C VAL A 632 -26.53 -29.88 -14.17
N ALA A 633 -27.35 -30.31 -13.22
CA ALA A 633 -28.42 -29.48 -12.67
C ALA A 633 -27.84 -28.30 -11.87
N ILE A 634 -28.58 -27.21 -11.78
CA ILE A 634 -28.20 -26.00 -11.03
C ILE A 634 -29.36 -25.46 -10.20
N ASP A 635 -29.03 -24.81 -9.09
CA ASP A 635 -29.93 -23.95 -8.32
C ASP A 635 -29.61 -22.49 -8.68
N LEU A 636 -30.60 -21.78 -9.23
CA LEU A 636 -30.50 -20.41 -9.73
C LEU A 636 -31.55 -19.53 -9.04
N LYS A 637 -31.10 -18.48 -8.37
CA LYS A 637 -31.91 -17.39 -7.84
C LYS A 637 -31.98 -16.25 -8.84
N LEU A 638 -33.15 -16.09 -9.44
CA LEU A 638 -33.46 -15.03 -10.41
C LEU A 638 -34.20 -13.89 -9.70
N MET A 639 -33.83 -12.64 -9.98
CA MET A 639 -34.48 -11.46 -9.42
C MET A 639 -34.80 -10.39 -10.49
N ASP A 640 -35.93 -9.71 -10.31
CA ASP A 640 -36.35 -8.54 -11.10
C ASP A 640 -37.14 -7.58 -10.18
N ARG A 641 -37.71 -6.50 -10.73
CA ARG A 641 -38.52 -5.55 -9.95
C ARG A 641 -39.67 -4.93 -10.75
N ILE A 642 -40.76 -4.66 -10.03
CA ILE A 642 -41.87 -3.82 -10.45
C ILE A 642 -41.67 -2.44 -9.80
N PRO A 643 -41.81 -1.32 -10.53
CA PRO A 643 -41.69 0.02 -9.96
C PRO A 643 -42.70 0.26 -8.82
N ILE A 644 -42.25 0.85 -7.72
CA ILE A 644 -43.12 1.36 -6.65
C ILE A 644 -43.27 2.88 -6.76
N SER A 645 -44.48 3.40 -6.55
CA SER A 645 -44.76 4.83 -6.63
C SER A 645 -44.72 5.49 -5.24
N GLN A 646 -43.92 6.54 -5.12
CA GLN A 646 -43.96 7.46 -3.97
C GLN A 646 -44.90 8.66 -4.21
N ASN A 647 -45.49 8.80 -5.41
CA ASN A 647 -46.33 9.93 -5.79
C ASN A 647 -47.79 9.50 -6.02
N LYS A 648 -48.73 10.16 -5.33
CA LYS A 648 -50.17 9.85 -5.38
C LYS A 648 -50.80 9.99 -6.79
N ASP A 649 -50.18 10.75 -7.69
CA ASP A 649 -50.60 10.89 -9.09
C ASP A 649 -50.25 9.67 -9.97
N ILE A 650 -49.27 8.86 -9.57
CA ILE A 650 -48.78 7.71 -10.33
C ILE A 650 -49.23 6.44 -9.62
N LYS A 651 -50.05 5.64 -10.30
CA LYS A 651 -50.51 4.33 -9.81
C LYS A 651 -49.81 3.21 -10.57
N VAL A 652 -49.50 2.13 -9.84
CA VAL A 652 -49.01 0.87 -10.40
C VAL A 652 -50.02 -0.19 -10.02
N ASP A 653 -50.85 -0.56 -11.00
CA ASP A 653 -52.00 -1.45 -10.87
C ASP A 653 -51.75 -2.73 -11.72
N ASP A 654 -52.70 -3.67 -11.75
CA ASP A 654 -52.74 -4.78 -12.73
C ASP A 654 -51.45 -5.65 -12.72
N ILE A 655 -50.94 -5.92 -11.52
CA ILE A 655 -49.69 -6.66 -11.28
C ILE A 655 -49.94 -8.17 -11.37
N GLU A 656 -49.26 -8.82 -12.32
CA GLU A 656 -49.25 -10.28 -12.50
C GLU A 656 -47.83 -10.81 -12.22
N THR A 657 -47.62 -11.51 -11.10
CA THR A 657 -46.28 -12.02 -10.69
C THR A 657 -46.03 -13.48 -11.06
N TYR A 658 -47.07 -14.20 -11.51
CA TYR A 658 -47.03 -15.60 -11.91
C TYR A 658 -46.38 -16.50 -10.82
N ALA A 659 -45.22 -17.10 -11.10
CA ALA A 659 -44.51 -17.98 -10.15
C ALA A 659 -43.53 -17.24 -9.22
N ALA A 660 -43.41 -15.91 -9.33
CA ALA A 660 -42.49 -15.12 -8.52
C ALA A 660 -43.01 -14.89 -7.10
N ASN A 661 -42.13 -15.02 -6.12
CA ASN A 661 -42.32 -14.42 -4.81
C ASN A 661 -42.16 -12.88 -4.92
N TYR A 662 -43.08 -12.11 -4.34
CA TYR A 662 -43.17 -10.65 -4.56
C TYR A 662 -43.20 -9.86 -3.25
N GLU A 663 -42.12 -9.13 -2.97
CA GLU A 663 -42.05 -8.23 -1.82
C GLU A 663 -42.67 -6.86 -2.17
N ASN A 664 -44.00 -6.78 -2.04
CA ASN A 664 -44.79 -5.62 -2.45
C ASN A 664 -44.33 -4.25 -1.89
N LYS A 665 -43.71 -4.20 -0.71
CA LYS A 665 -43.16 -2.96 -0.11
C LYS A 665 -41.88 -2.47 -0.80
N LYS A 666 -41.09 -3.36 -1.40
CA LYS A 666 -39.86 -3.03 -2.12
C LYS A 666 -39.99 -3.13 -3.65
N GLY A 667 -41.06 -3.74 -4.15
CA GLY A 667 -41.28 -4.02 -5.57
C GLY A 667 -40.45 -5.20 -6.11
N LEU A 668 -39.76 -5.96 -5.26
CA LEU A 668 -38.84 -7.01 -5.69
C LEU A 668 -39.56 -8.32 -6.04
N LEU A 669 -39.16 -8.92 -7.17
CA LEU A 669 -39.57 -10.26 -7.60
C LEU A 669 -38.39 -11.23 -7.40
N THR A 670 -38.68 -12.45 -6.96
CA THR A 670 -37.66 -13.52 -6.80
C THR A 670 -38.24 -14.86 -7.25
N TRP A 671 -37.44 -15.62 -8.00
CA TRP A 671 -37.71 -17.02 -8.34
C TRP A 671 -36.51 -17.87 -7.92
N ASP A 672 -36.74 -18.87 -7.07
CA ASP A 672 -35.75 -19.88 -6.71
C ASP A 672 -35.93 -21.10 -7.63
N LEU A 673 -35.10 -21.19 -8.67
CA LEU A 673 -35.25 -22.12 -9.79
C LEU A 673 -34.27 -23.29 -9.66
N LYS A 674 -34.78 -24.52 -9.67
CA LYS A 674 -33.99 -25.73 -9.94
C LYS A 674 -34.08 -26.04 -11.44
N LEU A 675 -32.94 -26.10 -12.13
CA LEU A 675 -32.87 -26.31 -13.57
C LEU A 675 -32.06 -27.55 -13.90
N SER A 676 -32.64 -28.45 -14.70
CA SER A 676 -32.01 -29.69 -15.18
C SER A 676 -30.89 -29.40 -16.20
N PRO A 677 -30.01 -30.36 -16.50
CA PRO A 677 -29.05 -30.23 -17.60
C PRO A 677 -29.76 -29.94 -18.93
N GLN A 678 -29.25 -28.97 -19.71
CA GLN A 678 -29.82 -28.51 -20.99
C GLN A 678 -31.25 -27.92 -20.91
N GLU A 679 -31.80 -27.68 -19.72
CA GLU A 679 -33.16 -27.13 -19.57
C GLU A 679 -33.24 -25.67 -20.03
N THR A 680 -34.32 -25.35 -20.77
CA THR A 680 -34.76 -23.98 -21.03
C THR A 680 -36.09 -23.75 -20.32
N LYS A 681 -36.17 -22.70 -19.50
CA LYS A 681 -37.39 -22.30 -18.77
C LYS A 681 -37.71 -20.83 -19.08
N THR A 682 -38.99 -20.49 -19.13
CA THR A 682 -39.44 -19.11 -19.31
C THR A 682 -40.28 -18.68 -18.13
N GLU A 683 -39.82 -17.66 -17.41
CA GLU A 683 -40.61 -16.96 -16.38
C GLU A 683 -41.20 -15.67 -16.97
N SER A 684 -42.18 -15.08 -16.29
CA SER A 684 -42.82 -13.84 -16.75
C SER A 684 -43.43 -13.04 -15.62
N PHE A 685 -43.56 -11.73 -15.83
CA PHE A 685 -44.37 -10.85 -14.98
C PHE A 685 -44.95 -9.69 -15.80
N SER A 686 -46.03 -9.09 -15.32
CA SER A 686 -46.64 -7.90 -15.94
C SER A 686 -47.13 -6.89 -14.90
N PHE A 687 -47.28 -5.63 -15.31
CA PHE A 687 -47.82 -4.54 -14.51
C PHE A 687 -48.33 -3.39 -15.41
N GLN A 688 -49.22 -2.55 -14.89
CA GLN A 688 -49.71 -1.34 -15.54
C GLN A 688 -49.32 -0.09 -14.76
N VAL A 689 -48.69 0.89 -15.41
CA VAL A 689 -48.47 2.21 -14.82
C VAL A 689 -49.46 3.23 -15.37
N ARG A 690 -50.14 3.97 -14.50
CA ARG A 690 -51.15 4.98 -14.84
C ARG A 690 -50.76 6.33 -14.26
N TYR A 691 -50.68 7.37 -15.11
CA TYR A 691 -50.13 8.69 -14.75
C TYR A 691 -50.74 9.84 -15.59
N PRO A 692 -50.68 11.11 -15.16
CA PRO A 692 -51.35 12.22 -15.87
C PRO A 692 -50.75 12.50 -17.26
N LYS A 693 -51.60 12.76 -18.27
CA LYS A 693 -51.18 12.92 -19.68
C LYS A 693 -50.13 14.01 -19.94
N TYR A 694 -50.05 15.01 -19.07
CA TYR A 694 -49.19 16.18 -19.17
C TYR A 694 -47.86 16.05 -18.40
N LYS A 695 -47.70 15.02 -17.55
CA LYS A 695 -46.42 14.75 -16.85
C LYS A 695 -45.61 13.70 -17.62
N ARG A 696 -44.28 13.79 -17.54
CA ARG A 696 -43.35 12.70 -17.93
C ARG A 696 -42.95 11.91 -16.68
N ILE A 697 -42.61 10.64 -16.86
CA ILE A 697 -42.12 9.75 -15.80
C ILE A 697 -40.90 8.98 -16.30
N SER A 698 -40.02 8.59 -15.38
CA SER A 698 -38.92 7.63 -15.63
C SER A 698 -39.37 6.24 -15.18
N ILE A 699 -39.06 5.21 -15.97
CA ILE A 699 -39.34 3.77 -15.73
C ILE A 699 -38.18 2.96 -16.32
#